data_AF-A0A4R6Z500-F1
#
_entry.id   AF-A0A4R6Z500-F1
#
_cell.length_a   1.000
_cell.length_b   1.000
_cell.length_c   1.000
_cell.angle_alpha   90.00
_cell.angle_beta   90.00
_cell.angle_gamma   90.00
#
_symmetry.space_group_name_H-M   'P 1'
#
loop_
_entity.id
_entity.type
_entity.pdbx_description
1 polymer ?
#
loop_
_entity_poly.entity_id
_entity_poly.type
_entity_poly.pdbx_seq_one_letter_code
_entity_poly.pdbx_strand_id
1 'polypeptide(L)'
;MTILSTLPRLAATLALLGAFALPVSAATVTLVPGNGFSDTTPRTPEGGNNGTTLGQQRTNLFNAAAQVWGAALTSTQTIKVQAAFETLTCSAASGTLGSAGATGNYILTDGVDDRYYAVALAEALTGQNLNATASNTNEISATFNARVDLDDTGCLGSTRFYYGLTGPAPAGTIALYPVVLHELGHGLGFAAFICRTSPQCTNTSPATPYGAYFFNVPDIWSDTIRDNDIDGLGTSRRWSELTTAERVVSFTHDPFLVWNGMTVSSNIAGQAAIAKNEDRLRMYAPSTFVPGSSISHFHSDASPSLLMEPSLSAGVFTQTDLTDCLFADIGWIDSRCATVINATPTLNALPTPVNLLEDAGTQVVSLSGIGDNDALVQELSVAAVSGNTALIANPAVTYTNPDSSGSISYTPQPNQSGSAVITVGVFDDGGWANGGNDLVTRQFTVNVTAVNDAPVIASSAPTTATEAVAYNYAPAATDVDGPGQTWSLVAPTHTCGGSINASGGAFTFTPAGPTPPASCVVALQICDGGSPNLCAAQTTSVSISAVNSAPAITSSAPATATEDLAYTYNATRSDPDGPGQTWSLVSPTHTCGGSIGASSGAFTFTPAGPVPPASCVVAVQVCDGGTPNLCAMQTTTVSIAAVNDAPVIDSSAATTATEDVAYSYNATRSDADGPGQSWSLVAPTHTCSGSINASSGAFAFTPPGPLPPASCVVAVQVCDGATPSLCATQTTTVTVAAVNDAPVISSSAPALAIEDAAYSYNPSRNDPDGPGQSWSLSAAHTCGGSIVPATGAFSFTPAGPVPPAGCVVSVEVCDGGTPNLCSGPQTTSVGIMAINDPPVATAPANVGADEDTPRTFSGSERLALGDADSASVQVTLTVNNGRLSLATLAGLSFLDGDGSDDASMRFNATPAAADAAVATLSLRPSADYNGSATLNFSVDDGAAAAVQRSIAIAIAAQADIVDDTVGVLEDSSLVFNVISGTGGASPDNFAGTPILSAIGSPSHGTATFAPDGSISYTPAANFSGSDSFGYSVNSGGVSESGGITISIAAVNDPPTLDAIPNPALISVDAGLQTVNLGGIGPGGGETTQTLMVTAVSDNPSLIANPAVSYTSPGATGTLTYTPQPGQHGTAIITVSVTDSGGTSSGGIDTVSRSFSQVVGVLDRIFANGFQQP
;
A
#
# COMPACT_ATOMS: atom_id res chain seq x y z
N MET A 1 -42.62 -24.08 -17.62
CA MET A 1 -41.97 -23.13 -18.54
C MET A 1 -40.68 -22.67 -17.86
N THR A 2 -39.48 -22.74 -18.44
CA THR A 2 -39.04 -22.29 -19.79
C THR A 2 -39.16 -20.77 -19.97
N ILE A 3 -38.17 -20.17 -20.66
CA ILE A 3 -38.16 -18.77 -21.14
C ILE A 3 -37.97 -17.75 -20.01
N LEU A 4 -36.75 -17.26 -19.78
CA LEU A 4 -36.03 -16.22 -20.55
C LEU A 4 -36.70 -14.83 -20.48
N SER A 5 -35.88 -13.80 -20.21
CA SER A 5 -36.00 -12.40 -20.68
C SER A 5 -37.37 -11.70 -20.58
N THR A 6 -37.50 -10.55 -19.91
CA THR A 6 -37.00 -9.29 -20.48
C THR A 6 -37.19 -8.09 -19.52
N LEU A 7 -36.13 -7.28 -19.36
CA LEU A 7 -36.19 -5.80 -19.21
C LEU A 7 -36.93 -5.26 -17.93
N PRO A 8 -36.96 -3.92 -17.66
CA PRO A 8 -36.74 -3.43 -16.27
C PRO A 8 -37.93 -2.81 -15.50
N ARG A 9 -37.66 -2.61 -14.19
CA ARG A 9 -38.31 -1.72 -13.18
C ARG A 9 -39.48 -2.28 -12.32
N LEU A 10 -39.46 -1.83 -11.04
CA LEU A 10 -40.50 -1.81 -9.97
C LEU A 10 -40.83 -3.08 -9.12
N ALA A 11 -40.54 -2.97 -7.80
CA ALA A 11 -41.32 -3.33 -6.58
C ALA A 11 -41.84 -4.77 -6.21
N ALA A 12 -41.33 -5.27 -5.05
CA ALA A 12 -42.02 -5.89 -3.87
C ALA A 12 -42.67 -7.32 -3.78
N THR A 13 -42.06 -8.20 -2.92
CA THR A 13 -42.62 -9.15 -1.88
C THR A 13 -43.44 -10.49 -2.11
N LEU A 14 -42.91 -11.64 -1.58
CA LEU A 14 -43.49 -12.83 -0.82
C LEU A 14 -44.17 -14.16 -1.40
N ALA A 15 -43.59 -15.36 -1.07
CA ALA A 15 -44.13 -16.67 -0.47
C ALA A 15 -44.76 -17.98 -1.16
N LEU A 16 -44.17 -19.21 -0.88
CA LEU A 16 -44.68 -20.63 -0.50
C LEU A 16 -45.10 -21.92 -1.40
N LEU A 17 -44.41 -23.10 -1.20
CA LEU A 17 -44.70 -24.63 -1.10
C LEU A 17 -45.20 -25.74 -2.17
N GLY A 18 -44.64 -27.02 -2.23
CA GLY A 18 -45.22 -28.35 -2.79
C GLY A 18 -44.30 -29.60 -3.29
N ALA A 19 -44.70 -30.94 -3.30
CA ALA A 19 -44.00 -32.21 -3.88
C ALA A 19 -44.71 -33.68 -3.83
N PHE A 20 -44.33 -34.78 -4.60
CA PHE A 20 -44.60 -36.31 -4.47
C PHE A 20 -43.94 -37.30 -5.59
N ALA A 21 -43.78 -38.69 -5.47
CA ALA A 21 -42.97 -39.65 -6.39
C ALA A 21 -43.16 -41.27 -6.41
N LEU A 22 -42.44 -42.14 -7.25
CA LEU A 22 -42.23 -43.68 -7.13
C LEU A 22 -41.07 -44.60 -7.86
N PRO A 23 -41.21 -45.58 -8.87
CA PRO A 23 -40.61 -47.01 -8.90
C PRO A 23 -39.73 -47.64 -10.12
N VAL A 24 -39.32 -48.98 -10.16
CA VAL A 24 -38.14 -49.63 -10.96
C VAL A 24 -38.13 -51.20 -11.39
N SER A 25 -37.21 -51.74 -12.30
CA SER A 25 -36.78 -53.20 -12.57
C SER A 25 -35.34 -53.46 -13.23
N ALA A 26 -34.76 -54.71 -13.43
CA ALA A 26 -33.29 -55.03 -13.75
C ALA A 26 -32.88 -56.27 -14.69
N ALA A 27 -31.57 -56.53 -15.04
CA ALA A 27 -31.01 -57.60 -15.96
C ALA A 27 -29.49 -58.11 -15.75
N THR A 28 -28.81 -58.74 -16.77
CA THR A 28 -27.55 -59.60 -16.70
C THR A 28 -26.35 -59.33 -17.67
N VAL A 29 -25.12 -59.85 -17.40
CA VAL A 29 -23.81 -59.60 -18.11
C VAL A 29 -22.92 -60.86 -18.34
N THR A 30 -21.87 -60.84 -19.21
CA THR A 30 -20.88 -61.96 -19.42
C THR A 30 -19.44 -61.48 -19.79
N LEU A 31 -18.40 -62.24 -19.40
CA LEU A 31 -16.96 -61.93 -19.59
C LEU A 31 -16.16 -63.05 -20.30
N VAL A 32 -14.97 -62.75 -20.87
CA VAL A 32 -14.01 -63.73 -21.43
C VAL A 32 -12.54 -63.47 -20.96
N PRO A 33 -11.80 -64.45 -20.42
CA PRO A 33 -10.44 -64.25 -19.89
C PRO A 33 -9.28 -64.27 -20.92
N GLY A 34 -8.08 -63.87 -20.48
CA GLY A 34 -6.83 -63.85 -21.26
C GLY A 34 -5.71 -64.78 -20.73
N ASN A 35 -4.51 -64.71 -21.32
CA ASN A 35 -3.41 -65.66 -21.11
C ASN A 35 -2.96 -65.90 -19.65
N GLY A 36 -3.16 -64.94 -18.74
CA GLY A 36 -2.86 -65.10 -17.30
C GLY A 36 -3.78 -66.09 -16.56
N PHE A 37 -4.89 -66.48 -17.18
CA PHE A 37 -5.85 -67.46 -16.67
C PHE A 37 -5.56 -68.89 -17.18
N SER A 38 -4.74 -69.03 -18.21
CA SER A 38 -4.17 -70.32 -18.66
C SER A 38 -2.84 -70.67 -17.99
N ASP A 39 -2.50 -70.00 -16.89
CA ASP A 39 -1.32 -70.32 -16.06
C ASP A 39 -1.45 -71.73 -15.46
N THR A 40 -0.66 -72.66 -16.00
CA THR A 40 -0.70 -74.09 -15.66
C THR A 40 0.10 -74.44 -14.41
N THR A 41 0.72 -73.46 -13.74
CA THR A 41 1.57 -73.70 -12.56
C THR A 41 0.77 -74.36 -11.44
N PRO A 42 1.10 -75.62 -11.05
CA PRO A 42 0.48 -76.24 -9.89
C PRO A 42 1.01 -75.57 -8.61
N ARG A 43 0.11 -75.11 -7.76
CA ARG A 43 0.44 -74.65 -6.40
C ARG A 43 -0.11 -75.67 -5.42
N THR A 44 0.69 -76.07 -4.43
CA THR A 44 0.22 -76.89 -3.30
C THR A 44 -0.89 -76.12 -2.56
N PRO A 45 -2.14 -76.61 -2.52
CA PRO A 45 -3.23 -75.89 -1.87
C PRO A 45 -3.07 -75.95 -0.35
N GLU A 46 -3.29 -74.81 0.30
CA GLU A 46 -3.86 -74.78 1.65
C GLU A 46 -5.39 -74.74 1.46
N GLY A 47 -6.15 -75.56 2.18
CA GLY A 47 -7.59 -75.78 1.95
C GLY A 47 -7.90 -77.19 1.45
N GLY A 48 -7.92 -77.43 0.13
CA GLY A 48 -8.20 -78.80 -0.37
C GLY A 48 -8.40 -79.02 -1.88
N ASN A 49 -8.45 -77.98 -2.72
CA ASN A 49 -8.83 -78.12 -4.14
C ASN A 49 -7.70 -78.74 -5.01
N ASN A 50 -7.53 -80.06 -4.86
CA ASN A 50 -6.41 -80.86 -5.36
C ASN A 50 -6.21 -80.75 -6.88
N GLY A 51 -4.98 -80.43 -7.29
CA GLY A 51 -4.56 -80.42 -8.70
C GLY A 51 -4.97 -79.18 -9.50
N THR A 52 -5.58 -78.16 -8.89
CA THR A 52 -5.89 -76.90 -9.59
C THR A 52 -4.64 -76.06 -9.87
N THR A 53 -4.61 -75.37 -11.00
CA THR A 53 -3.51 -74.48 -11.39
C THR A 53 -3.78 -73.04 -10.99
N LEU A 54 -2.74 -72.21 -10.93
CA LEU A 54 -2.86 -70.81 -10.52
C LEU A 54 -3.78 -69.99 -11.45
N GLY A 55 -3.84 -70.33 -12.74
CA GLY A 55 -4.79 -69.76 -13.70
C GLY A 55 -6.25 -70.20 -13.47
N GLN A 56 -6.46 -71.46 -13.11
CA GLN A 56 -7.79 -71.98 -12.79
C GLN A 56 -8.40 -71.29 -11.55
N GLN A 57 -7.57 -71.04 -10.52
CA GLN A 57 -7.99 -70.33 -9.31
C GLN A 57 -8.37 -68.87 -9.59
N ARG A 58 -7.59 -68.15 -10.42
CA ARG A 58 -7.94 -66.81 -10.91
C ARG A 58 -9.28 -66.79 -11.66
N THR A 59 -9.55 -67.82 -12.47
CA THR A 59 -10.77 -67.93 -13.27
C THR A 59 -12.03 -68.00 -12.40
N ASN A 60 -11.99 -68.80 -11.34
CA ASN A 60 -13.13 -68.98 -10.44
C ASN A 60 -13.53 -67.66 -9.74
N LEU A 61 -12.56 -66.88 -9.27
CA LEU A 61 -12.80 -65.58 -8.62
C LEU A 61 -13.43 -64.55 -9.60
N PHE A 62 -12.97 -64.53 -10.85
CA PHE A 62 -13.49 -63.61 -11.88
C PHE A 62 -14.94 -63.94 -12.27
N ASN A 63 -15.29 -65.22 -12.35
CA ASN A 63 -16.66 -65.65 -12.68
C ASN A 63 -17.66 -65.27 -11.57
N ALA A 64 -17.27 -65.37 -10.30
CA ALA A 64 -18.10 -64.93 -9.18
C ALA A 64 -18.38 -63.41 -9.23
N ALA A 65 -17.38 -62.59 -9.52
CA ALA A 65 -17.55 -61.14 -9.66
C ALA A 65 -18.50 -60.77 -10.82
N ALA A 66 -18.38 -61.45 -11.97
CA ALA A 66 -19.28 -61.26 -13.11
C ALA A 66 -20.75 -61.56 -12.76
N GLN A 67 -20.99 -62.56 -11.91
CA GLN A 67 -22.32 -62.97 -11.48
C GLN A 67 -22.99 -61.91 -10.57
N VAL A 68 -22.21 -61.14 -9.81
CA VAL A 68 -22.70 -60.00 -9.02
C VAL A 68 -23.03 -58.78 -9.89
N TRP A 69 -22.16 -58.44 -10.86
CA TRP A 69 -22.46 -57.37 -11.83
C TRP A 69 -23.70 -57.69 -12.69
N GLY A 70 -23.89 -58.97 -13.02
CA GLY A 70 -25.08 -59.49 -13.70
C GLY A 70 -26.40 -59.46 -12.90
N ALA A 71 -26.47 -58.73 -11.79
CA ALA A 71 -27.72 -58.42 -11.08
C ALA A 71 -28.02 -56.92 -10.97
N ALA A 72 -27.07 -56.04 -11.37
CA ALA A 72 -27.14 -54.60 -11.12
C ALA A 72 -27.51 -53.74 -12.34
N LEU A 73 -27.31 -54.26 -13.56
CA LEU A 73 -27.44 -53.52 -14.82
C LEU A 73 -28.68 -53.98 -15.62
N THR A 74 -29.30 -53.11 -16.41
CA THR A 74 -30.52 -53.40 -17.19
C THR A 74 -30.27 -53.91 -18.62
N SER A 75 -29.02 -54.09 -19.03
CA SER A 75 -28.65 -54.41 -20.42
C SER A 75 -27.70 -55.59 -20.55
N THR A 76 -27.97 -56.47 -21.51
CA THR A 76 -27.11 -57.61 -21.87
C THR A 76 -26.00 -57.17 -22.84
N GLN A 77 -24.80 -56.90 -22.32
CA GLN A 77 -23.57 -56.72 -23.10
C GLN A 77 -22.44 -57.64 -22.61
N THR A 78 -21.39 -57.79 -23.42
CA THR A 78 -20.27 -58.73 -23.21
C THR A 78 -18.92 -58.00 -23.27
N ILE A 79 -17.97 -58.32 -22.39
CA ILE A 79 -16.68 -57.59 -22.26
C ILE A 79 -15.48 -58.57 -22.26
N LYS A 80 -14.31 -58.15 -22.78
CA LYS A 80 -13.08 -58.98 -22.95
C LYS A 80 -11.80 -58.18 -22.61
N VAL A 81 -10.75 -58.82 -22.04
CA VAL A 81 -9.49 -58.16 -21.59
C VAL A 81 -8.25 -59.10 -21.66
N GLN A 82 -7.04 -58.61 -22.01
CA GLN A 82 -5.75 -59.37 -22.08
C GLN A 82 -4.49 -58.48 -21.79
N ALA A 83 -3.39 -59.02 -21.18
CA ALA A 83 -2.10 -58.29 -20.90
C ALA A 83 -0.89 -59.23 -20.52
N ALA A 84 0.38 -58.75 -20.45
CA ALA A 84 1.63 -59.50 -20.09
C ALA A 84 2.86 -58.63 -19.61
N PHE A 85 3.89 -59.22 -18.93
CA PHE A 85 5.01 -58.53 -18.22
C PHE A 85 6.36 -59.33 -18.11
N GLU A 86 7.49 -58.69 -17.69
CA GLU A 86 8.88 -59.28 -17.50
C GLU A 86 9.52 -59.04 -16.08
N THR A 87 10.86 -59.16 -15.89
CA THR A 87 11.58 -59.39 -14.58
C THR A 87 12.66 -58.36 -14.14
N LEU A 88 13.27 -58.56 -12.94
CA LEU A 88 14.01 -57.59 -12.07
C LEU A 88 15.56 -57.75 -12.04
N THR A 89 16.34 -56.66 -11.81
CA THR A 89 17.82 -56.70 -11.59
C THR A 89 18.35 -55.73 -10.49
N CYS A 90 19.55 -56.02 -9.91
CA CYS A 90 20.03 -55.44 -8.64
C CYS A 90 21.54 -55.08 -8.63
N SER A 91 21.97 -54.10 -7.81
CA SER A 91 23.38 -53.73 -7.59
C SER A 91 23.66 -53.25 -6.14
N ALA A 92 24.94 -53.05 -5.78
CA ALA A 92 25.35 -52.62 -4.43
C ALA A 92 24.96 -51.18 -4.03
N ALA A 93 24.40 -50.37 -4.95
CA ALA A 93 23.96 -49.00 -4.67
C ALA A 93 22.54 -48.66 -5.18
N SER A 94 21.91 -49.53 -5.96
CA SER A 94 20.56 -49.35 -6.54
C SER A 94 20.02 -50.66 -7.15
N GLY A 95 18.71 -50.74 -7.42
CA GLY A 95 18.09 -51.79 -8.24
C GLY A 95 16.95 -51.24 -9.10
N THR A 96 16.49 -52.03 -10.08
CA THR A 96 15.44 -51.61 -11.04
C THR A 96 14.59 -52.80 -11.48
N LEU A 97 13.26 -52.64 -11.51
CA LEU A 97 12.34 -53.60 -12.13
C LEU A 97 11.98 -53.14 -13.56
N GLY A 98 11.90 -54.09 -14.49
CA GLY A 98 11.45 -53.84 -15.85
C GLY A 98 9.95 -53.54 -15.96
N SER A 99 9.55 -53.00 -17.12
CA SER A 99 8.18 -52.58 -17.43
C SER A 99 7.33 -53.69 -18.06
N ALA A 100 6.06 -53.37 -18.36
CA ALA A 100 5.21 -54.23 -19.18
C ALA A 100 5.80 -54.40 -20.59
N GLY A 101 5.83 -55.64 -21.09
CA GLY A 101 6.28 -55.94 -22.45
C GLY A 101 5.31 -55.41 -23.50
N ALA A 102 5.82 -55.12 -24.70
CA ALA A 102 5.04 -54.56 -25.80
C ALA A 102 3.89 -55.51 -26.21
N THR A 103 2.66 -55.14 -25.86
CA THR A 103 1.43 -55.83 -26.23
C THR A 103 0.65 -54.98 -27.23
N GLY A 104 0.33 -55.56 -28.38
CA GLY A 104 -0.51 -54.90 -29.38
C GLY A 104 -1.98 -54.89 -28.95
N ASN A 105 -2.62 -53.73 -29.10
CA ASN A 105 -4.07 -53.50 -29.18
C ASN A 105 -4.96 -54.31 -28.23
N TYR A 106 -5.30 -53.71 -27.08
CA TYR A 106 -6.51 -54.06 -26.34
C TYR A 106 -7.74 -53.85 -27.25
N ILE A 107 -8.64 -54.84 -27.32
CA ILE A 107 -9.87 -54.77 -28.12
C ILE A 107 -11.10 -54.84 -27.21
N LEU A 108 -11.84 -53.74 -27.15
CA LEU A 108 -13.24 -53.72 -26.73
C LEU A 108 -14.12 -53.88 -27.98
N THR A 109 -15.13 -54.73 -27.90
CA THR A 109 -16.05 -55.02 -29.02
C THR A 109 -17.49 -54.94 -28.53
N ASP A 110 -18.29 -54.06 -29.14
CA ASP A 110 -19.73 -53.95 -28.87
C ASP A 110 -20.57 -55.03 -29.59
N GLY A 111 -19.95 -55.72 -30.56
CA GLY A 111 -20.55 -56.77 -31.36
C GLY A 111 -20.80 -56.40 -32.82
N VAL A 112 -20.54 -55.15 -33.24
CA VAL A 112 -20.76 -54.69 -34.62
C VAL A 112 -19.58 -53.93 -35.22
N ASP A 113 -18.83 -53.13 -34.45
CA ASP A 113 -17.64 -52.37 -34.91
C ASP A 113 -16.37 -52.70 -34.08
N ASP A 114 -15.26 -53.07 -34.74
CA ASP A 114 -13.92 -53.08 -34.13
C ASP A 114 -13.32 -51.66 -34.17
N ARG A 115 -13.01 -51.07 -33.00
CA ARG A 115 -12.35 -49.74 -32.92
C ARG A 115 -11.03 -49.81 -32.13
N TYR A 116 -9.98 -49.25 -32.73
CA TYR A 116 -8.62 -49.22 -32.19
C TYR A 116 -8.19 -47.78 -31.84
N TYR A 117 -7.54 -47.59 -30.68
CA TYR A 117 -7.02 -46.29 -30.22
C TYR A 117 -5.51 -46.38 -29.95
N ALA A 118 -4.69 -45.78 -30.83
CA ALA A 118 -3.22 -45.84 -30.73
C ALA A 118 -2.47 -44.66 -31.39
N VAL A 119 -3.02 -43.44 -31.39
CA VAL A 119 -2.45 -42.28 -32.12
C VAL A 119 -2.34 -41.02 -31.24
N ALA A 120 -1.39 -41.04 -30.30
CA ALA A 120 -1.02 -39.84 -29.50
C ALA A 120 0.46 -39.82 -29.04
N LEU A 121 1.17 -40.96 -29.06
CA LEU A 121 2.55 -41.09 -28.56
C LEU A 121 3.59 -41.28 -29.67
N ALA A 122 3.16 -41.42 -30.95
CA ALA A 122 4.01 -41.89 -32.04
C ALA A 122 4.61 -40.79 -32.95
N GLU A 123 4.00 -39.61 -33.04
CA GLU A 123 4.34 -38.59 -34.06
C GLU A 123 5.26 -37.45 -33.58
N ALA A 124 5.82 -37.55 -32.37
CA ALA A 124 6.75 -36.55 -31.82
C ALA A 124 8.25 -36.91 -31.98
N LEU A 125 8.58 -37.96 -32.75
CA LEU A 125 9.94 -38.53 -32.86
C LEU A 125 10.54 -38.42 -34.28
N THR A 126 10.58 -37.21 -34.84
CA THR A 126 11.24 -36.93 -36.14
C THR A 126 12.15 -35.70 -36.07
N GLY A 127 13.32 -35.82 -35.40
CA GLY A 127 14.21 -34.66 -35.13
C GLY A 127 15.73 -34.92 -35.04
N GLN A 128 16.20 -36.13 -35.34
CA GLN A 128 17.60 -36.60 -35.17
C GLN A 128 18.12 -36.63 -33.71
N ASN A 129 19.31 -37.22 -33.56
CA ASN A 129 19.89 -37.82 -32.35
C ASN A 129 21.42 -37.86 -32.56
N LEU A 130 22.22 -37.98 -31.50
CA LEU A 130 23.38 -38.90 -31.41
C LEU A 130 24.20 -38.73 -30.11
N ASN A 131 23.86 -39.56 -29.13
CA ASN A 131 24.78 -40.54 -28.52
C ASN A 131 26.23 -40.10 -28.19
N ALA A 132 26.53 -39.94 -26.91
CA ALA A 132 27.89 -40.03 -26.36
C ALA A 132 27.90 -40.89 -25.07
N THR A 133 28.66 -41.99 -25.12
CA THR A 133 29.04 -42.88 -24.00
C THR A 133 27.92 -43.52 -23.14
N ALA A 134 27.57 -44.74 -23.53
CA ALA A 134 27.42 -45.94 -22.67
C ALA A 134 26.33 -46.01 -21.57
N SER A 135 25.69 -47.19 -21.53
CA SER A 135 24.81 -47.74 -20.50
C SER A 135 23.46 -47.04 -20.22
N ASN A 136 22.41 -47.78 -20.62
CA ASN A 136 21.21 -48.10 -19.81
C ASN A 136 19.99 -47.15 -19.80
N THR A 137 18.82 -47.80 -19.91
CA THR A 137 17.50 -47.48 -19.30
C THR A 137 16.80 -46.15 -19.63
N ASN A 138 15.81 -46.24 -20.53
CA ASN A 138 14.56 -45.43 -20.44
C ASN A 138 13.57 -46.14 -19.48
N GLU A 139 13.98 -46.38 -18.24
CA GLU A 139 13.13 -46.97 -17.19
C GLU A 139 12.73 -45.90 -16.17
N ILE A 140 11.62 -46.12 -15.45
CA ILE A 140 11.21 -45.27 -14.33
C ILE A 140 11.99 -45.73 -13.08
N SER A 141 13.21 -45.22 -12.93
CA SER A 141 14.10 -45.53 -11.79
C SER A 141 13.81 -44.65 -10.57
N ALA A 142 13.70 -45.25 -9.39
CA ALA A 142 13.52 -44.56 -8.11
C ALA A 142 14.55 -45.02 -7.07
N THR A 143 15.28 -44.06 -6.47
CA THR A 143 16.41 -44.31 -5.57
C THR A 143 16.06 -43.96 -4.13
N PHE A 144 16.45 -44.81 -3.17
CA PHE A 144 16.15 -44.66 -1.74
C PHE A 144 17.45 -44.60 -0.92
N ASN A 145 17.41 -43.94 0.25
CA ASN A 145 18.61 -43.59 1.03
C ASN A 145 18.85 -44.59 2.18
N ALA A 146 20.06 -45.14 2.28
CA ALA A 146 20.37 -46.27 3.16
C ALA A 146 21.03 -45.83 4.48
N ARG A 147 20.29 -45.93 5.59
CA ARG A 147 20.83 -45.86 6.97
C ARG A 147 20.14 -46.80 7.96
N VAL A 148 19.62 -47.93 7.48
CA VAL A 148 19.20 -49.06 8.31
C VAL A 148 20.39 -50.02 8.43
N ASP A 149 21.28 -49.64 9.34
CA ASP A 149 22.49 -50.29 9.85
C ASP A 149 23.57 -50.81 8.87
N LEU A 150 24.76 -51.04 9.44
CA LEU A 150 25.97 -51.47 8.75
C LEU A 150 26.40 -52.84 9.29
N ASP A 151 26.25 -53.91 8.50
CA ASP A 151 27.38 -54.80 8.18
C ASP A 151 27.04 -55.89 7.13
N ASP A 152 28.08 -56.24 6.38
CA ASP A 152 28.28 -57.32 5.41
C ASP A 152 27.35 -57.53 4.17
N THR A 153 27.87 -56.99 3.06
CA THR A 153 27.77 -57.41 1.65
C THR A 153 26.64 -58.34 1.16
N GLY A 154 25.64 -57.76 0.47
CA GLY A 154 24.72 -58.59 -0.35
C GLY A 154 23.64 -57.88 -1.17
N CYS A 155 23.70 -56.56 -1.38
CA CYS A 155 22.57 -55.70 -1.82
C CYS A 155 21.40 -55.66 -0.81
N LEU A 156 21.09 -56.80 -0.19
CA LEU A 156 19.83 -57.13 0.45
C LEU A 156 20.05 -58.18 1.56
N GLY A 157 20.43 -57.71 2.75
CA GLY A 157 20.64 -58.55 3.93
C GLY A 157 19.33 -58.83 4.68
N SER A 158 18.72 -60.00 4.47
CA SER A 158 17.61 -60.56 5.25
C SER A 158 16.23 -59.86 5.32
N THR A 159 15.97 -58.66 4.77
CA THR A 159 14.69 -57.88 4.88
C THR A 159 13.40 -58.45 4.22
N ARG A 160 13.03 -59.67 4.59
CA ARG A 160 11.67 -60.22 4.81
C ARG A 160 10.42 -59.73 3.99
N PHE A 161 10.45 -59.64 2.66
CA PHE A 161 9.24 -59.32 1.84
C PHE A 161 8.39 -60.54 1.41
N TYR A 162 7.14 -60.56 1.85
CA TYR A 162 6.06 -61.53 1.55
C TYR A 162 4.79 -61.00 2.25
N TYR A 163 3.61 -61.58 2.00
CA TYR A 163 2.61 -61.74 3.08
C TYR A 163 3.14 -62.85 4.02
N GLY A 164 4.10 -62.49 4.88
CA GLY A 164 4.84 -63.38 5.80
C GLY A 164 5.75 -64.45 5.13
N LEU A 165 7.05 -64.15 4.90
CA LEU A 165 8.20 -65.07 4.64
C LEU A 165 9.45 -64.40 3.98
N THR A 166 10.04 -63.44 4.70
CA THR A 166 11.43 -63.65 5.16
C THR A 166 12.63 -63.65 4.17
N GLY A 167 12.54 -63.08 2.96
CA GLY A 167 13.70 -62.69 2.14
C GLY A 167 13.56 -61.29 1.49
N PRO A 168 14.64 -60.50 1.32
CA PRO A 168 14.59 -59.14 0.74
C PRO A 168 14.70 -59.06 -0.80
N ALA A 169 14.11 -58.01 -1.37
CA ALA A 169 14.23 -57.53 -2.75
C ALA A 169 14.38 -55.98 -2.75
N PRO A 170 15.03 -55.33 -3.74
CA PRO A 170 15.57 -53.99 -3.56
C PRO A 170 14.64 -52.86 -3.97
N ALA A 171 14.97 -51.68 -3.46
CA ALA A 171 14.36 -50.42 -3.86
C ALA A 171 14.50 -50.21 -5.38
N GLY A 172 13.37 -49.97 -6.04
CA GLY A 172 13.25 -49.73 -7.48
C GLY A 172 11.80 -49.58 -7.92
N THR A 173 10.93 -50.55 -7.60
CA THR A 173 9.50 -50.51 -8.00
C THR A 173 8.62 -51.40 -7.11
N ILE A 174 7.44 -50.88 -6.73
CA ILE A 174 6.32 -51.68 -6.21
C ILE A 174 5.40 -52.01 -7.39
N ALA A 175 4.97 -53.27 -7.53
CA ALA A 175 4.00 -53.65 -8.55
C ALA A 175 2.62 -53.05 -8.23
N LEU A 176 2.24 -51.98 -8.94
CA LEU A 176 1.01 -51.18 -8.75
C LEU A 176 -0.32 -51.94 -8.87
N TYR A 177 -0.31 -53.20 -9.28
CA TYR A 177 -1.52 -53.95 -9.67
C TYR A 177 -2.61 -54.06 -8.59
N PRO A 178 -2.32 -54.32 -7.30
CA PRO A 178 -3.36 -54.36 -6.26
C PRO A 178 -3.97 -52.98 -5.99
N VAL A 179 -3.16 -51.91 -6.07
CA VAL A 179 -3.61 -50.53 -5.85
C VAL A 179 -4.52 -50.08 -6.99
N VAL A 180 -4.18 -50.38 -8.25
CA VAL A 180 -5.04 -50.05 -9.39
C VAL A 180 -6.41 -50.76 -9.30
N LEU A 181 -6.46 -51.99 -8.78
CA LEU A 181 -7.73 -52.69 -8.52
C LEU A 181 -8.53 -52.07 -7.36
N HIS A 182 -7.86 -51.59 -6.30
CA HIS A 182 -8.48 -50.85 -5.20
C HIS A 182 -9.07 -49.52 -5.69
N GLU A 183 -8.27 -48.69 -6.37
CA GLU A 183 -8.68 -47.38 -6.90
C GLU A 183 -9.79 -47.49 -7.96
N LEU A 184 -9.82 -48.56 -8.78
CA LEU A 184 -10.95 -48.82 -9.69
C LEU A 184 -12.26 -49.11 -8.95
N GLY A 185 -12.19 -49.77 -7.79
CA GLY A 185 -13.37 -50.01 -6.93
C GLY A 185 -13.95 -48.72 -6.33
N HIS A 186 -13.08 -47.75 -6.03
CA HIS A 186 -13.49 -46.41 -5.59
C HIS A 186 -13.97 -45.54 -6.76
N GLY A 187 -13.18 -45.43 -7.83
CA GLY A 187 -13.41 -44.51 -8.95
C GLY A 187 -14.60 -44.83 -9.84
N LEU A 188 -15.03 -46.09 -9.92
CA LEU A 188 -16.23 -46.51 -10.68
C LEU A 188 -17.46 -46.73 -9.79
N GLY A 189 -17.49 -46.11 -8.60
CA GLY A 189 -18.73 -45.86 -7.86
C GLY A 189 -19.46 -47.10 -7.34
N PHE A 190 -18.74 -48.19 -7.02
CA PHE A 190 -19.37 -49.44 -6.54
C PHE A 190 -20.28 -49.21 -5.31
N ALA A 191 -19.89 -48.32 -4.40
CA ALA A 191 -20.69 -47.92 -3.25
C ALA A 191 -21.98 -47.14 -3.61
N ALA A 192 -21.99 -46.40 -4.72
CA ALA A 192 -23.12 -45.53 -5.11
C ALA A 192 -24.38 -46.33 -5.53
N PHE A 193 -24.22 -47.60 -5.90
CA PHE A 193 -25.34 -48.48 -6.28
C PHE A 193 -26.07 -49.13 -5.08
N ILE A 194 -25.58 -48.92 -3.83
CA ILE A 194 -25.97 -49.75 -2.68
C ILE A 194 -27.07 -49.15 -1.77
N CYS A 195 -27.30 -47.82 -1.70
CA CYS A 195 -28.49 -47.33 -0.95
C CYS A 195 -29.78 -47.59 -1.74
N ARG A 196 -30.48 -48.68 -1.41
CA ARG A 196 -31.83 -48.98 -1.93
C ARG A 196 -32.95 -48.98 -0.89
N THR A 197 -32.67 -49.04 0.42
CA THR A 197 -33.72 -49.28 1.45
C THR A 197 -33.54 -48.58 2.81
N SER A 198 -32.54 -47.71 3.02
CA SER A 198 -32.35 -47.03 4.32
C SER A 198 -33.25 -45.79 4.49
N PRO A 199 -33.92 -45.57 5.64
CA PRO A 199 -34.71 -44.36 5.92
C PRO A 199 -33.94 -43.03 5.82
N GLN A 200 -32.61 -43.06 5.88
CA GLN A 200 -31.78 -41.85 5.73
C GLN A 200 -31.64 -41.37 4.27
N CYS A 201 -32.10 -42.14 3.27
CA CYS A 201 -32.06 -41.78 1.84
C CYS A 201 -33.35 -41.08 1.35
N THR A 202 -34.13 -40.39 2.20
CA THR A 202 -35.39 -39.69 1.81
C THR A 202 -35.38 -38.18 2.07
N ASN A 203 -35.87 -37.40 1.09
CA ASN A 203 -35.80 -35.92 1.04
C ASN A 203 -37.16 -35.25 1.32
N THR A 204 -37.16 -34.06 1.94
CA THR A 204 -38.35 -33.21 2.18
C THR A 204 -38.21 -31.74 1.74
N SER A 205 -37.25 -31.37 0.87
CA SER A 205 -37.26 -30.06 0.19
C SER A 205 -36.69 -30.11 -1.25
N PRO A 206 -37.28 -29.42 -2.26
CA PRO A 206 -37.20 -29.88 -3.66
C PRO A 206 -35.98 -29.39 -4.48
N ALA A 207 -34.84 -29.08 -3.86
CA ALA A 207 -33.76 -28.32 -4.52
C ALA A 207 -32.45 -29.09 -4.84
N THR A 208 -32.25 -30.31 -4.32
CA THR A 208 -31.03 -31.12 -4.59
C THR A 208 -31.34 -32.62 -4.68
N PRO A 209 -31.09 -33.30 -5.82
CA PRO A 209 -31.29 -34.74 -5.97
C PRO A 209 -29.98 -35.55 -5.86
N TYR A 210 -29.76 -36.16 -4.69
CA TYR A 210 -28.94 -37.37 -4.52
C TYR A 210 -27.48 -37.33 -5.03
N GLY A 211 -26.59 -36.66 -4.31
CA GLY A 211 -25.17 -37.07 -4.26
C GLY A 211 -24.99 -38.31 -3.37
N ALA A 212 -23.84 -38.99 -3.47
CA ALA A 212 -23.46 -40.00 -2.47
C ALA A 212 -23.05 -39.28 -1.17
N TYR A 213 -23.42 -39.84 -0.01
CA TYR A 213 -23.12 -39.28 1.30
C TYR A 213 -22.42 -40.32 2.18
N PHE A 214 -21.33 -39.93 2.83
CA PHE A 214 -20.69 -40.69 3.89
C PHE A 214 -20.80 -39.88 5.18
N PHE A 215 -21.48 -40.42 6.20
CA PHE A 215 -21.78 -39.72 7.47
C PHE A 215 -22.28 -38.26 7.30
N ASN A 216 -23.27 -38.05 6.43
CA ASN A 216 -23.86 -36.74 6.11
C ASN A 216 -22.91 -35.68 5.48
N VAL A 217 -21.68 -36.06 5.09
CA VAL A 217 -20.82 -35.26 4.21
C VAL A 217 -21.06 -35.68 2.74
N PRO A 218 -21.28 -34.75 1.79
CA PRO A 218 -21.38 -35.09 0.38
C PRO A 218 -20.03 -35.57 -0.16
N ASP A 219 -20.03 -36.57 -1.04
CA ASP A 219 -18.85 -36.98 -1.79
C ASP A 219 -18.34 -35.83 -2.66
N ILE A 220 -17.13 -35.33 -2.34
CA ILE A 220 -16.55 -34.11 -2.92
C ILE A 220 -16.36 -34.21 -4.44
N TRP A 221 -16.20 -35.42 -4.97
CA TRP A 221 -15.93 -35.66 -6.39
C TRP A 221 -17.21 -35.61 -7.24
N SER A 222 -18.38 -35.72 -6.60
CA SER A 222 -19.68 -35.65 -7.29
C SER A 222 -20.01 -34.26 -7.86
N ASP A 223 -19.27 -33.22 -7.46
CA ASP A 223 -19.47 -31.84 -7.93
C ASP A 223 -18.43 -31.41 -8.99
N THR A 224 -17.34 -32.16 -9.16
CA THR A 224 -16.26 -31.89 -10.14
C THR A 224 -16.40 -32.68 -11.45
N ILE A 225 -17.05 -33.84 -11.42
CA ILE A 225 -17.42 -34.61 -12.62
C ILE A 225 -18.60 -33.91 -13.30
N ARG A 226 -18.55 -33.79 -14.64
CA ARG A 226 -19.61 -33.24 -15.49
C ARG A 226 -19.88 -34.14 -16.70
N ASP A 227 -21.11 -34.12 -17.19
CA ASP A 227 -21.45 -34.57 -18.54
C ASP A 227 -21.65 -33.32 -19.41
N ASN A 228 -21.06 -33.29 -20.61
CA ASN A 228 -21.12 -32.16 -21.55
C ASN A 228 -22.22 -32.28 -22.62
N ASP A 229 -22.90 -33.43 -22.78
CA ASP A 229 -23.93 -33.61 -23.81
C ASP A 229 -25.11 -34.49 -23.35
N ILE A 230 -25.49 -34.38 -22.07
CA ILE A 230 -26.54 -35.22 -21.45
C ILE A 230 -27.91 -35.14 -22.15
N ASP A 231 -28.21 -34.03 -22.83
CA ASP A 231 -29.46 -33.79 -23.55
C ASP A 231 -29.34 -33.86 -25.09
N GLY A 232 -28.16 -34.18 -25.63
CA GLY A 232 -27.89 -34.19 -27.08
C GLY A 232 -27.90 -32.79 -27.72
N LEU A 233 -27.75 -31.74 -26.90
CA LEU A 233 -27.75 -30.33 -27.29
C LEU A 233 -26.50 -29.57 -26.78
N GLY A 234 -25.52 -30.27 -26.20
CA GLY A 234 -24.24 -29.73 -25.73
C GLY A 234 -24.29 -29.00 -24.39
N THR A 235 -25.16 -29.40 -23.45
CA THR A 235 -25.27 -28.74 -22.14
C THR A 235 -24.44 -29.42 -21.04
N SER A 236 -23.60 -28.63 -20.35
CA SER A 236 -22.68 -29.11 -19.30
C SER A 236 -23.31 -29.09 -17.90
N ARG A 237 -23.55 -30.27 -17.31
CA ARG A 237 -24.14 -30.45 -15.97
C ARG A 237 -23.25 -31.28 -15.05
N ARG A 238 -23.18 -30.93 -13.76
CA ARG A 238 -22.44 -31.71 -12.74
C ARG A 238 -23.09 -33.06 -12.51
N TRP A 239 -22.30 -34.05 -12.13
CA TRP A 239 -22.78 -35.37 -11.73
C TRP A 239 -23.82 -35.28 -10.61
N SER A 240 -23.59 -34.42 -9.61
CA SER A 240 -24.54 -34.05 -8.54
C SER A 240 -25.88 -33.46 -9.05
N GLU A 241 -25.90 -32.87 -10.24
CA GLU A 241 -27.08 -32.27 -10.89
C GLU A 241 -27.82 -33.24 -11.85
N LEU A 242 -27.26 -34.44 -12.09
CA LEU A 242 -27.88 -35.49 -12.91
C LEU A 242 -28.80 -36.39 -12.07
N THR A 243 -29.92 -36.83 -12.65
CA THR A 243 -30.76 -37.90 -12.09
C THR A 243 -30.13 -39.28 -12.24
N THR A 244 -30.61 -40.28 -11.49
CA THR A 244 -30.12 -41.66 -11.56
C THR A 244 -30.20 -42.27 -12.96
N ALA A 245 -31.22 -41.91 -13.76
CA ALA A 245 -31.36 -42.36 -15.13
C ALA A 245 -30.36 -41.66 -16.07
N GLU A 246 -30.19 -40.34 -15.92
CA GLU A 246 -29.20 -39.54 -16.67
C GLU A 246 -27.79 -40.07 -16.44
N ARG A 247 -27.36 -40.30 -15.18
CA ARG A 247 -26.02 -40.84 -14.85
C ARG A 247 -25.74 -42.21 -15.49
N VAL A 248 -26.77 -43.05 -15.65
CA VAL A 248 -26.65 -44.35 -16.34
C VAL A 248 -26.46 -44.17 -17.85
N VAL A 249 -27.05 -43.12 -18.44
CA VAL A 249 -26.82 -42.74 -19.85
C VAL A 249 -25.45 -42.09 -20.06
N SER A 250 -24.97 -41.27 -19.11
CA SER A 250 -23.62 -40.68 -19.14
C SER A 250 -22.53 -41.76 -19.22
N PHE A 251 -22.64 -42.81 -18.40
CA PHE A 251 -21.70 -43.94 -18.43
C PHE A 251 -21.68 -44.72 -19.76
N THR A 252 -22.64 -44.51 -20.67
CA THR A 252 -22.62 -45.08 -22.03
C THR A 252 -22.18 -44.09 -23.12
N HIS A 253 -21.95 -42.82 -22.77
CA HIS A 253 -21.51 -41.74 -23.66
C HIS A 253 -20.13 -41.18 -23.27
N ASP A 254 -19.26 -42.06 -22.73
CA ASP A 254 -17.94 -41.81 -22.12
C ASP A 254 -17.08 -40.66 -22.71
N PRO A 255 -16.90 -40.47 -24.04
CA PRO A 255 -16.14 -39.33 -24.57
C PRO A 255 -16.66 -37.91 -24.21
N PHE A 256 -17.85 -37.79 -23.60
CA PHE A 256 -18.42 -36.52 -23.16
C PHE A 256 -18.47 -36.33 -21.63
N LEU A 257 -17.90 -37.26 -20.87
CA LEU A 257 -17.72 -37.10 -19.42
C LEU A 257 -16.38 -36.37 -19.13
N VAL A 258 -16.46 -35.26 -18.37
CA VAL A 258 -15.36 -34.29 -18.22
C VAL A 258 -15.14 -33.95 -16.75
N TRP A 259 -13.87 -33.84 -16.33
CA TRP A 259 -13.47 -33.48 -14.97
C TRP A 259 -13.06 -32.01 -14.91
N ASN A 260 -14.03 -31.15 -14.58
CA ASN A 260 -13.77 -29.70 -14.46
C ASN A 260 -13.14 -29.38 -13.10
N GLY A 261 -11.83 -29.61 -13.01
CA GLY A 261 -11.04 -29.47 -11.78
C GLY A 261 -10.86 -28.00 -11.36
N MET A 262 -10.94 -27.73 -10.06
CA MET A 262 -10.74 -26.37 -9.54
C MET A 262 -9.31 -25.85 -9.76
N THR A 263 -9.24 -24.58 -10.11
CA THR A 263 -8.02 -23.90 -10.55
C THR A 263 -7.08 -23.62 -9.37
N VAL A 264 -5.91 -24.25 -9.33
CA VAL A 264 -4.79 -23.77 -8.51
C VAL A 264 -4.20 -22.52 -9.20
N SER A 265 -4.81 -21.38 -8.88
CA SER A 265 -4.56 -20.04 -9.41
C SER A 265 -4.93 -19.79 -10.87
N SER A 266 -5.58 -18.65 -11.11
CA SER A 266 -5.93 -18.11 -12.42
C SER A 266 -4.72 -17.44 -13.10
N ASN A 267 -3.59 -18.15 -13.21
CA ASN A 267 -2.40 -17.67 -13.92
C ASN A 267 -1.76 -18.80 -14.74
N ILE A 268 -1.55 -18.51 -16.04
CA ILE A 268 -0.94 -19.34 -17.10
C ILE A 268 -1.90 -20.35 -17.77
N ALA A 269 -2.02 -20.41 -19.11
CA ALA A 269 -1.85 -19.40 -20.16
C ALA A 269 -2.71 -19.82 -21.38
N GLY A 270 -3.09 -18.90 -22.28
CA GLY A 270 -4.12 -19.16 -23.31
C GLY A 270 -3.88 -18.65 -24.74
N GLN A 271 -2.80 -17.92 -25.00
CA GLN A 271 -2.27 -17.69 -26.36
C GLN A 271 -0.74 -17.80 -26.33
N ALA A 272 -0.16 -18.49 -27.31
CA ALA A 272 1.28 -18.62 -27.54
C ALA A 272 2.16 -19.07 -26.34
N ALA A 273 1.60 -19.85 -25.40
CA ALA A 273 2.35 -20.72 -24.49
C ALA A 273 1.63 -22.08 -24.40
N ILE A 274 2.38 -23.16 -24.62
CA ILE A 274 1.86 -24.47 -25.04
C ILE A 274 1.14 -25.22 -23.89
N ALA A 275 0.10 -26.00 -24.26
CA ALA A 275 -0.61 -26.98 -23.44
C ALA A 275 -1.47 -26.44 -22.28
N LYS A 276 -2.65 -25.90 -22.62
CA LYS A 276 -3.81 -25.86 -21.72
C LYS A 276 -4.74 -27.05 -22.02
N ASN A 277 -4.39 -28.22 -21.46
CA ASN A 277 -5.29 -29.37 -21.37
C ASN A 277 -5.58 -29.59 -19.88
N GLU A 278 -6.83 -29.33 -19.48
CA GLU A 278 -7.39 -29.91 -18.27
C GLU A 278 -7.70 -31.42 -18.53
N ASP A 279 -8.35 -32.15 -17.61
CA ASP A 279 -8.64 -33.60 -17.76
C ASP A 279 -7.46 -34.61 -17.71
N ARG A 280 -6.53 -34.47 -16.74
CA ARG A 280 -6.02 -35.62 -15.94
C ARG A 280 -5.17 -35.23 -14.72
N LEU A 281 -5.33 -36.02 -13.66
CA LEU A 281 -4.70 -35.84 -12.35
C LEU A 281 -3.16 -35.84 -12.42
N ARG A 282 -2.51 -34.89 -11.74
CA ARG A 282 -1.05 -34.87 -11.50
C ARG A 282 -0.79 -34.72 -10.00
N MET A 283 -0.41 -35.81 -9.33
CA MET A 283 0.01 -35.76 -7.94
C MET A 283 1.46 -35.28 -7.84
N TYR A 284 1.69 -34.18 -7.13
CA TYR A 284 3.02 -33.66 -6.82
C TYR A 284 3.33 -33.93 -5.34
N ALA A 285 4.52 -34.49 -5.06
CA ALA A 285 5.04 -34.60 -3.69
C ALA A 285 5.91 -33.38 -3.35
N PRO A 286 5.68 -32.70 -2.21
CA PRO A 286 6.55 -31.60 -1.76
C PRO A 286 7.93 -32.13 -1.31
N SER A 287 8.95 -31.27 -1.39
CA SER A 287 10.37 -31.67 -1.32
C SER A 287 10.95 -31.90 0.09
N THR A 288 10.15 -31.81 1.15
CA THR A 288 10.58 -32.04 2.54
C THR A 288 9.55 -32.84 3.33
N PHE A 289 10.01 -33.91 3.99
CA PHE A 289 9.18 -34.83 4.78
C PHE A 289 8.85 -34.23 6.16
N VAL A 290 7.57 -34.24 6.54
CA VAL A 290 7.09 -33.90 7.88
C VAL A 290 6.34 -35.10 8.47
N PRO A 291 6.79 -35.66 9.61
CA PRO A 291 6.06 -36.73 10.31
C PRO A 291 4.63 -36.29 10.66
N GLY A 292 3.63 -37.14 10.38
CA GLY A 292 2.21 -36.82 10.53
C GLY A 292 1.46 -36.48 9.22
N SER A 293 2.16 -36.46 8.08
CA SER A 293 1.53 -36.27 6.76
C SER A 293 0.82 -37.56 6.29
N SER A 294 -0.51 -37.57 6.19
CA SER A 294 -1.29 -38.76 5.82
C SER A 294 -1.60 -38.84 4.32
N ILE A 295 -1.05 -39.88 3.68
CA ILE A 295 -1.66 -40.50 2.49
C ILE A 295 -2.11 -41.90 2.94
N SER A 296 -3.41 -42.05 3.23
CA SER A 296 -4.10 -43.32 3.51
C SER A 296 -3.39 -44.31 4.48
N HIS A 297 -3.54 -44.08 5.79
CA HIS A 297 -3.02 -44.91 6.91
C HIS A 297 -1.46 -44.84 7.01
N PHE A 298 -0.78 -44.83 8.16
CA PHE A 298 -0.95 -45.44 9.49
C PHE A 298 -0.56 -44.45 10.63
N HIS A 299 -0.75 -44.83 11.92
CA HIS A 299 -0.42 -44.08 13.16
C HIS A 299 -0.02 -45.09 14.26
N SER A 300 0.52 -44.76 15.44
CA SER A 300 1.88 -44.22 15.63
C SER A 300 2.79 -45.23 16.35
N ASP A 301 2.33 -45.84 17.46
CA ASP A 301 3.18 -46.65 18.36
C ASP A 301 2.76 -48.13 18.48
N ALA A 302 1.55 -48.46 18.02
CA ALA A 302 1.16 -49.82 17.66
C ALA A 302 -0.01 -49.78 16.67
N SER A 303 -0.17 -50.87 15.91
CA SER A 303 -1.44 -51.36 15.35
C SER A 303 -2.42 -50.31 14.79
N PRO A 304 -2.32 -50.07 13.47
CA PRO A 304 -3.49 -50.27 12.63
C PRO A 304 -3.55 -51.69 12.05
N SER A 305 -3.49 -52.69 12.93
CA SER A 305 -4.03 -54.03 12.66
C SER A 305 -5.55 -54.09 12.87
N LEU A 306 -6.16 -52.98 13.30
CA LEU A 306 -7.52 -52.64 12.86
C LEU A 306 -7.42 -52.08 11.43
N LEU A 307 -7.35 -53.01 10.47
CA LEU A 307 -7.89 -52.78 9.14
C LEU A 307 -9.38 -52.56 9.34
N MET A 308 -9.82 -51.29 9.34
CA MET A 308 -11.18 -50.96 9.76
C MET A 308 -12.19 -51.14 8.62
N GLU A 309 -12.42 -52.40 8.26
CA GLU A 309 -13.83 -52.82 8.21
C GLU A 309 -14.47 -52.55 9.59
N PRO A 310 -15.76 -52.21 9.65
CA PRO A 310 -16.36 -51.63 10.85
C PRO A 310 -16.20 -52.55 12.08
N SER A 311 -15.52 -52.03 13.10
CA SER A 311 -15.37 -52.71 14.39
C SER A 311 -16.72 -52.82 15.10
N LEU A 312 -17.42 -53.92 14.84
CA LEU A 312 -18.59 -54.40 15.57
C LEU A 312 -18.13 -55.53 16.49
N SER A 313 -18.71 -55.61 17.69
CA SER A 313 -18.33 -56.61 18.70
C SER A 313 -18.60 -58.04 18.20
N ALA A 314 -17.70 -58.97 18.54
CA ALA A 314 -17.80 -60.38 18.16
C ALA A 314 -19.15 -61.01 18.54
N GLY A 315 -19.80 -61.68 17.59
CA GLY A 315 -21.05 -62.42 17.84
C GLY A 315 -22.02 -62.62 16.65
N VAL A 316 -21.68 -62.22 15.42
CA VAL A 316 -22.67 -62.12 14.32
C VAL A 316 -22.79 -63.38 13.43
N PHE A 317 -21.77 -64.24 13.36
CA PHE A 317 -21.80 -65.47 12.53
C PHE A 317 -21.20 -66.68 13.27
N THR A 318 -22.01 -67.72 13.52
CA THR A 318 -21.61 -68.96 14.22
C THR A 318 -22.41 -70.21 13.77
N GLN A 319 -22.88 -70.25 12.52
CA GLN A 319 -23.38 -71.48 11.88
C GLN A 319 -22.51 -71.85 10.68
N THR A 320 -22.63 -73.10 10.21
CA THR A 320 -22.00 -73.59 8.98
C THR A 320 -22.67 -72.93 7.78
N ASP A 321 -22.29 -71.68 7.53
CA ASP A 321 -22.81 -70.83 6.48
C ASP A 321 -22.32 -71.26 5.10
N LEU A 322 -22.86 -70.62 4.06
CA LEU A 322 -22.56 -70.93 2.66
C LEU A 322 -21.05 -70.98 2.37
N THR A 323 -20.24 -70.20 3.10
CA THR A 323 -18.78 -70.17 3.02
C THR A 323 -18.11 -71.50 3.40
N ASP A 324 -18.58 -72.19 4.45
CA ASP A 324 -18.03 -73.50 4.83
C ASP A 324 -18.38 -74.55 3.78
N CYS A 325 -19.58 -74.50 3.22
CA CYS A 325 -19.93 -75.31 2.06
C CYS A 325 -19.17 -74.90 0.79
N LEU A 326 -18.80 -73.64 0.61
CA LEU A 326 -17.96 -73.19 -0.53
C LEU A 326 -16.50 -73.66 -0.37
N PHE A 327 -16.00 -73.72 0.86
CA PHE A 327 -14.72 -74.32 1.23
C PHE A 327 -14.77 -75.86 1.31
N ALA A 328 -15.96 -76.47 1.37
CA ALA A 328 -16.17 -77.92 1.39
C ALA A 328 -16.72 -78.51 0.08
N ASP A 329 -17.20 -77.69 -0.87
CA ASP A 329 -17.29 -78.04 -2.31
C ASP A 329 -15.91 -78.14 -2.96
N ILE A 330 -14.94 -78.23 -2.06
CA ILE A 330 -13.67 -78.86 -2.23
C ILE A 330 -13.49 -80.36 -1.45
N GLY A 331 -14.52 -81.33 -0.97
CA GLY A 331 -14.89 -82.98 -0.86
C GLY A 331 -15.39 -84.18 0.34
N TRP A 332 -16.36 -85.32 0.35
CA TRP A 332 -16.80 -86.56 1.45
C TRP A 332 -17.46 -88.23 1.38
N ILE A 333 -18.50 -88.99 2.14
CA ILE A 333 -18.74 -90.58 2.77
C ILE A 333 -20.04 -91.82 2.78
N ASP A 334 -20.33 -93.03 3.63
CA ASP A 334 -21.18 -94.52 3.55
C ASP A 334 -22.04 -95.57 4.73
N SER A 335 -22.79 -96.86 4.61
CA SER A 335 -23.62 -97.96 5.62
C SER A 335 -24.35 -99.57 5.38
N ARG A 336 -24.99 -100.61 6.28
CA ARG A 336 -25.47 -102.27 6.20
C ARG A 336 -26.43 -103.37 7.27
N CYS A 337 -27.22 -104.66 7.10
CA CYS A 337 -27.86 -105.94 8.10
C CYS A 337 -29.00 -107.33 7.87
N ALA A 338 -29.43 -108.54 8.70
CA ALA A 338 -30.55 -109.86 8.61
C ALA A 338 -31.01 -111.27 9.67
N THR A 339 -32.12 -112.32 9.67
CA THR A 339 -32.67 -113.68 10.62
C THR A 339 -33.91 -115.00 10.42
N VAL A 340 -34.30 -116.28 11.17
CA VAL A 340 -35.61 -117.47 11.27
C VAL A 340 -35.85 -119.11 12.02
N ILE A 341 -37.06 -119.98 12.35
CA ILE A 341 -37.50 -121.67 12.62
C ILE A 341 -38.75 -122.60 13.57
N ASN A 342 -39.27 -124.03 13.60
CA ASN A 342 -40.29 -125.09 14.57
C ASN A 342 -40.92 -126.82 14.50
N ALA A 343 -41.94 -127.67 15.26
CA ALA A 343 -42.45 -129.34 15.39
C ALA A 343 -43.70 -130.45 16.20
N THR A 344 -43.73 -131.57 17.21
CA THR A 344 -44.68 -132.83 17.89
C THR A 344 -44.59 -133.60 19.46
N PRO A 345 -45.38 -134.46 20.38
CA PRO A 345 -45.60 -134.63 22.00
C PRO A 345 -45.53 -135.92 23.13
N THR A 346 -45.37 -135.84 24.55
CA THR A 346 -45.89 -136.65 25.86
C THR A 346 -45.55 -136.08 27.36
N LEU A 347 -45.97 -136.58 28.60
CA LEU A 347 -45.65 -136.01 30.01
C LEU A 347 -45.86 -136.80 31.41
N ASN A 348 -44.95 -136.64 32.45
CA ASN A 348 -45.08 -137.06 33.91
C ASN A 348 -45.87 -136.13 34.88
N ALA A 349 -46.15 -136.58 36.12
CA ALA A 349 -46.79 -135.79 37.20
C ALA A 349 -45.89 -134.69 37.84
N LEU A 350 -46.52 -133.68 38.47
CA LEU A 350 -45.88 -132.44 38.95
C LEU A 350 -46.09 -132.21 40.48
N PRO A 351 -45.17 -131.51 41.18
CA PRO A 351 -45.25 -131.28 42.63
C PRO A 351 -46.30 -130.23 43.00
N THR A 352 -47.09 -130.48 44.06
CA THR A 352 -48.14 -129.57 44.53
C THR A 352 -48.31 -129.65 46.06
N PRO A 353 -48.57 -128.55 46.79
CA PRO A 353 -48.50 -127.15 46.35
C PRO A 353 -47.08 -126.55 46.48
N VAL A 354 -46.86 -125.37 45.87
CA VAL A 354 -45.67 -124.52 46.02
C VAL A 354 -46.05 -123.23 46.78
N ASN A 355 -45.17 -122.68 47.61
CA ASN A 355 -45.40 -121.43 48.36
C ASN A 355 -44.27 -120.43 48.08
N LEU A 356 -44.62 -119.16 47.91
CA LEU A 356 -43.75 -118.04 47.55
C LEU A 356 -44.11 -116.77 48.33
N LEU A 357 -43.22 -115.78 48.31
CA LEU A 357 -43.58 -114.38 48.61
C LEU A 357 -44.06 -113.71 47.32
N GLU A 358 -44.77 -112.58 47.42
CA GLU A 358 -44.89 -111.66 46.28
C GLU A 358 -43.53 -111.03 45.96
N ASP A 359 -43.38 -110.52 44.74
CA ASP A 359 -42.10 -110.08 44.14
C ASP A 359 -40.99 -111.16 44.08
N ALA A 360 -41.28 -112.40 44.48
CA ALA A 360 -40.37 -113.52 44.34
C ALA A 360 -40.02 -113.73 42.86
N GLY A 361 -38.72 -113.61 42.53
CA GLY A 361 -38.21 -113.78 41.17
C GLY A 361 -38.57 -115.12 40.54
N THR A 362 -38.41 -115.20 39.22
CA THR A 362 -38.90 -116.30 38.37
C THR A 362 -38.58 -117.70 38.92
N GLN A 363 -39.62 -118.43 39.32
CA GLN A 363 -39.55 -119.81 39.74
C GLN A 363 -39.42 -120.73 38.52
N VAL A 364 -38.76 -121.88 38.67
CA VAL A 364 -38.60 -122.87 37.60
C VAL A 364 -38.99 -124.25 38.12
N VAL A 365 -39.97 -124.88 37.48
CA VAL A 365 -40.43 -126.24 37.78
C VAL A 365 -40.05 -127.16 36.63
N SER A 366 -39.12 -128.08 36.88
CA SER A 366 -38.69 -129.07 35.89
C SER A 366 -39.81 -130.04 35.54
N LEU A 367 -39.99 -130.26 34.23
CA LEU A 367 -40.84 -131.30 33.66
C LEU A 367 -39.99 -132.52 33.29
N SER A 368 -40.55 -133.72 33.33
CA SER A 368 -39.86 -134.97 32.96
C SER A 368 -40.83 -135.98 32.35
N GLY A 369 -40.31 -137.08 31.81
CA GLY A 369 -41.14 -138.10 31.14
C GLY A 369 -41.92 -137.52 29.97
N ILE A 370 -41.26 -136.62 29.27
CA ILE A 370 -41.67 -136.01 28.02
C ILE A 370 -41.09 -136.85 26.86
N GLY A 371 -41.64 -136.77 25.65
CA GLY A 371 -41.12 -137.42 24.43
C GLY A 371 -42.20 -137.67 23.37
N ASP A 372 -41.87 -137.57 22.08
CA ASP A 372 -42.79 -137.62 20.94
C ASP A 372 -43.62 -138.91 20.84
N ASN A 373 -43.07 -140.02 21.33
CA ASN A 373 -43.73 -141.33 21.36
C ASN A 373 -44.05 -141.85 19.94
N ASP A 374 -43.38 -141.28 18.93
CA ASP A 374 -43.64 -141.46 17.49
C ASP A 374 -42.40 -142.02 16.75
N ALA A 375 -42.54 -142.32 15.46
CA ALA A 375 -41.56 -143.09 14.69
C ALA A 375 -40.50 -142.25 13.94
N LEU A 376 -40.66 -140.93 13.89
CA LEU A 376 -39.69 -139.97 13.38
C LEU A 376 -39.55 -138.84 14.42
N VAL A 377 -38.37 -138.20 14.49
CA VAL A 377 -38.15 -137.08 15.43
C VAL A 377 -38.95 -135.86 15.00
N GLN A 378 -39.81 -135.34 15.87
CA GLN A 378 -40.75 -134.25 15.55
C GLN A 378 -40.92 -133.32 16.80
N GLU A 379 -40.97 -131.96 16.68
CA GLU A 379 -40.77 -131.00 17.83
C GLU A 379 -41.83 -130.71 18.92
N LEU A 380 -41.82 -131.42 20.06
CA LEU A 380 -42.89 -131.19 21.03
C LEU A 380 -42.96 -129.74 21.44
N SER A 381 -44.18 -129.22 21.44
CA SER A 381 -44.46 -127.96 22.10
C SER A 381 -45.04 -128.27 23.47
N VAL A 382 -44.75 -127.41 24.45
CA VAL A 382 -45.30 -127.55 25.79
C VAL A 382 -45.86 -126.20 26.19
N ALA A 383 -47.13 -126.18 26.59
CA ALA A 383 -47.82 -124.97 27.02
C ALA A 383 -48.22 -125.10 28.50
N ALA A 384 -48.19 -123.99 29.21
CA ALA A 384 -48.66 -123.91 30.58
C ALA A 384 -49.58 -122.69 30.76
N VAL A 385 -50.64 -122.88 31.55
CA VAL A 385 -51.72 -121.91 31.74
C VAL A 385 -52.02 -121.78 33.23
N SER A 386 -52.15 -120.54 33.70
CA SER A 386 -52.53 -120.24 35.08
C SER A 386 -54.04 -120.02 35.19
N GLY A 387 -54.66 -120.64 36.20
CA GLY A 387 -56.05 -120.40 36.58
C GLY A 387 -56.28 -119.06 37.28
N ASN A 388 -55.23 -118.29 37.57
CA ASN A 388 -55.29 -116.93 38.08
C ASN A 388 -54.15 -116.09 37.45
N THR A 389 -54.35 -115.68 36.19
CA THR A 389 -53.36 -114.93 35.39
C THR A 389 -53.02 -113.55 35.94
N ALA A 390 -53.85 -112.99 36.82
CA ALA A 390 -53.60 -111.72 37.50
C ALA A 390 -52.59 -111.87 38.64
N LEU A 391 -52.53 -113.04 39.30
CA LEU A 391 -51.54 -113.31 40.34
C LEU A 391 -50.25 -113.92 39.79
N ILE A 392 -50.37 -114.93 38.92
CA ILE A 392 -49.25 -115.58 38.23
C ILE A 392 -49.65 -115.70 36.78
N ALA A 393 -48.92 -115.05 35.86
CA ALA A 393 -49.17 -115.16 34.43
C ALA A 393 -49.02 -116.62 33.92
N ASN A 394 -49.51 -116.90 32.71
CA ASN A 394 -49.29 -118.19 32.07
C ASN A 394 -47.77 -118.51 32.02
N PRO A 395 -47.31 -119.62 32.63
CA PRO A 395 -45.88 -119.88 32.76
C PRO A 395 -45.15 -119.93 31.42
N ALA A 396 -44.04 -119.21 31.32
CA ALA A 396 -43.12 -119.27 30.20
C ALA A 396 -42.43 -120.64 30.19
N VAL A 397 -42.72 -121.45 29.18
CA VAL A 397 -42.22 -122.82 29.08
C VAL A 397 -40.86 -122.84 28.40
N THR A 398 -39.89 -123.45 29.05
CA THR A 398 -38.54 -123.72 28.52
C THR A 398 -38.47 -125.21 28.23
N TYR A 399 -38.87 -125.57 27.02
CA TYR A 399 -38.78 -126.92 26.47
C TYR A 399 -38.09 -126.88 25.10
N THR A 400 -37.21 -127.86 24.85
CA THR A 400 -36.53 -128.05 23.56
C THR A 400 -36.77 -129.49 23.13
N ASN A 401 -37.15 -129.70 21.87
CA ASN A 401 -37.35 -131.05 21.38
C ASN A 401 -36.04 -131.75 20.95
N PRO A 402 -35.94 -133.09 21.04
CA PRO A 402 -36.85 -134.07 21.67
C PRO A 402 -36.38 -134.44 23.08
N ASP A 403 -36.07 -133.44 23.91
CA ASP A 403 -35.62 -133.72 25.26
C ASP A 403 -36.73 -134.44 26.03
N SER A 404 -36.39 -135.47 26.81
CA SER A 404 -37.36 -136.19 27.65
C SER A 404 -37.72 -135.42 28.95
N SER A 405 -37.34 -134.16 29.00
CA SER A 405 -37.49 -133.23 30.11
C SER A 405 -37.55 -131.79 29.61
N GLY A 406 -38.13 -130.90 30.42
CA GLY A 406 -38.09 -129.46 30.19
C GLY A 406 -38.22 -128.72 31.50
N SER A 407 -38.72 -127.50 31.44
CA SER A 407 -39.23 -126.80 32.61
C SER A 407 -40.31 -125.82 32.21
N ILE A 408 -41.16 -125.45 33.18
CA ILE A 408 -41.93 -124.22 33.08
C ILE A 408 -41.38 -123.22 34.07
N SER A 409 -41.44 -121.95 33.71
CA SER A 409 -40.98 -120.85 34.55
C SER A 409 -42.07 -119.82 34.73
N TYR A 410 -42.24 -119.30 35.94
CA TYR A 410 -43.28 -118.32 36.23
C TYR A 410 -42.88 -117.41 37.39
N THR A 411 -43.38 -116.20 37.35
CA THR A 411 -43.19 -115.19 38.38
C THR A 411 -44.58 -114.78 38.86
N PRO A 412 -44.81 -114.65 40.18
CA PRO A 412 -45.90 -113.80 40.67
C PRO A 412 -45.83 -112.43 40.01
N GLN A 413 -46.99 -111.82 39.75
CA GLN A 413 -47.04 -110.42 39.38
C GLN A 413 -46.57 -109.58 40.56
N PRO A 414 -45.83 -108.47 40.33
CA PRO A 414 -45.37 -107.62 41.42
C PRO A 414 -46.53 -107.11 42.27
N ASN A 415 -46.31 -106.98 43.57
CA ASN A 415 -47.31 -106.46 44.52
C ASN A 415 -48.66 -107.22 44.48
N GLN A 416 -48.67 -108.53 44.21
CA GLN A 416 -49.87 -109.38 44.20
C GLN A 416 -49.66 -110.67 45.01
N SER A 417 -50.56 -110.91 45.97
CA SER A 417 -50.57 -112.11 46.83
C SER A 417 -51.90 -112.87 46.76
N GLY A 418 -51.89 -114.18 47.04
CA GLY A 418 -53.05 -115.06 46.90
C GLY A 418 -52.71 -116.51 46.54
N SER A 419 -53.51 -117.14 45.68
CA SER A 419 -53.27 -118.50 45.16
C SER A 419 -53.64 -118.64 43.67
N ALA A 420 -52.96 -119.54 42.96
CA ALA A 420 -53.16 -119.86 41.55
C ALA A 420 -52.95 -121.36 41.27
N VAL A 421 -53.73 -121.96 40.36
CA VAL A 421 -53.53 -123.35 39.90
C VAL A 421 -52.94 -123.34 38.50
N ILE A 422 -51.81 -123.99 38.31
CA ILE A 422 -51.11 -124.11 37.03
C ILE A 422 -51.51 -125.43 36.35
N THR A 423 -51.84 -125.35 35.06
CA THR A 423 -52.06 -126.51 34.16
C THR A 423 -50.94 -126.54 33.13
N VAL A 424 -50.38 -127.72 32.85
CA VAL A 424 -49.34 -127.96 31.83
C VAL A 424 -49.87 -128.98 30.83
N GLY A 425 -49.68 -128.73 29.53
CA GLY A 425 -49.99 -129.65 28.45
C GLY A 425 -48.82 -129.79 27.48
N VAL A 426 -48.57 -131.01 27.00
CA VAL A 426 -47.56 -131.30 25.97
C VAL A 426 -48.26 -131.65 24.67
N PHE A 427 -47.85 -130.99 23.58
CA PHE A 427 -48.53 -130.76 22.31
C PHE A 427 -47.61 -130.98 21.09
N ASP A 428 -48.21 -130.85 19.91
CA ASP A 428 -47.74 -131.47 18.68
C ASP A 428 -48.27 -130.82 17.40
N ASP A 429 -47.46 -130.84 16.33
CA ASP A 429 -47.85 -130.42 14.97
C ASP A 429 -47.47 -131.41 13.83
N GLY A 430 -47.30 -132.70 14.17
CA GLY A 430 -47.48 -133.82 13.23
C GLY A 430 -48.93 -133.91 12.72
N GLY A 431 -49.85 -133.43 13.55
CA GLY A 431 -51.19 -133.04 13.16
C GLY A 431 -52.21 -134.18 13.18
N TRP A 432 -53.48 -133.81 13.29
CA TRP A 432 -54.59 -134.70 13.60
C TRP A 432 -54.95 -135.66 12.42
N ALA A 433 -54.17 -135.62 11.34
CA ALA A 433 -54.35 -136.42 10.13
C ALA A 433 -54.03 -137.89 10.40
N ASN A 434 -54.95 -138.78 10.00
CA ASN A 434 -54.93 -140.22 10.33
C ASN A 434 -55.14 -140.55 11.82
N GLY A 435 -55.44 -139.58 12.68
CA GLY A 435 -55.79 -139.80 14.09
C GLY A 435 -54.62 -139.73 15.08
N GLY A 436 -53.64 -138.86 14.82
CA GLY A 436 -52.75 -138.35 15.87
C GLY A 436 -53.53 -137.75 17.05
N ASN A 437 -52.91 -137.70 18.22
CA ASN A 437 -53.52 -137.18 19.45
C ASN A 437 -52.55 -136.22 20.15
N ASP A 438 -52.60 -134.99 19.69
CA ASP A 438 -51.64 -133.92 19.88
C ASP A 438 -51.68 -133.28 21.30
N LEU A 439 -52.06 -134.02 22.36
CA LEU A 439 -52.13 -133.50 23.75
C LEU A 439 -52.11 -134.54 24.90
N VAL A 440 -51.35 -134.24 25.96
CA VAL A 440 -51.52 -134.77 27.34
C VAL A 440 -51.32 -133.69 28.42
N THR A 441 -52.11 -133.69 29.52
CA THR A 441 -52.12 -132.59 30.53
C THR A 441 -51.96 -133.00 32.01
N ARG A 442 -51.42 -132.09 32.84
CA ARG A 442 -51.17 -132.21 34.31
C ARG A 442 -51.40 -130.87 35.05
N GLN A 443 -51.50 -130.88 36.39
CA GLN A 443 -51.78 -129.68 37.21
C GLN A 443 -51.05 -129.64 38.56
N PHE A 444 -50.82 -128.43 39.11
CA PHE A 444 -50.37 -128.16 40.48
C PHE A 444 -50.79 -126.75 40.99
N THR A 445 -50.64 -126.46 42.28
CA THR A 445 -51.07 -125.19 42.91
C THR A 445 -49.89 -124.38 43.45
N VAL A 446 -49.97 -123.05 43.39
CA VAL A 446 -48.99 -122.08 43.92
C VAL A 446 -49.69 -121.08 44.84
N ASN A 447 -49.08 -120.74 45.98
CA ASN A 447 -49.52 -119.68 46.89
C ASN A 447 -48.45 -118.58 47.01
N VAL A 448 -48.88 -117.34 47.22
CA VAL A 448 -48.04 -116.13 47.23
C VAL A 448 -48.44 -115.24 48.41
N THR A 449 -47.48 -114.75 49.21
CA THR A 449 -47.76 -113.95 50.44
C THR A 449 -47.04 -112.61 50.47
N ALA A 450 -47.68 -111.60 51.08
CA ALA A 450 -47.30 -110.19 50.94
C ALA A 450 -45.94 -109.76 51.54
N VAL A 451 -45.40 -108.64 51.03
CA VAL A 451 -44.11 -108.01 51.41
C VAL A 451 -44.30 -106.48 51.55
N ASN A 452 -43.57 -105.84 52.47
CA ASN A 452 -43.64 -104.38 52.71
C ASN A 452 -42.79 -103.62 51.69
N ASP A 453 -43.39 -102.63 51.04
CA ASP A 453 -42.78 -101.83 49.96
C ASP A 453 -42.47 -100.37 50.41
N ALA A 454 -41.85 -99.56 49.54
CA ALA A 454 -41.46 -98.18 49.88
C ALA A 454 -42.48 -97.11 49.42
N PRO A 455 -42.66 -96.00 50.17
CA PRO A 455 -43.45 -94.87 49.70
C PRO A 455 -42.79 -94.21 48.47
N VAL A 456 -43.57 -93.61 47.58
CA VAL A 456 -43.08 -92.90 46.38
C VAL A 456 -43.56 -91.44 46.38
N ILE A 457 -42.63 -90.48 46.27
CA ILE A 457 -42.94 -89.06 46.14
C ILE A 457 -43.36 -88.76 44.69
N ALA A 458 -44.60 -88.33 44.50
CA ALA A 458 -45.23 -88.18 43.17
C ALA A 458 -45.25 -86.73 42.64
N SER A 459 -44.94 -85.75 43.49
CA SER A 459 -44.90 -84.32 43.14
C SER A 459 -43.48 -83.82 42.84
N SER A 460 -43.37 -82.72 42.09
CA SER A 460 -42.10 -81.98 41.90
C SER A 460 -42.08 -80.69 42.71
N ALA A 461 -40.92 -80.34 43.27
CA ALA A 461 -40.73 -79.07 43.98
C ALA A 461 -40.54 -77.91 42.98
N PRO A 462 -41.03 -76.68 43.27
CA PRO A 462 -40.72 -75.50 42.48
C PRO A 462 -39.20 -75.24 42.43
N THR A 463 -38.66 -74.99 41.24
CA THR A 463 -37.20 -74.82 41.02
C THR A 463 -36.72 -73.38 41.13
N THR A 464 -37.60 -72.43 41.45
CA THR A 464 -37.28 -71.01 41.61
C THR A 464 -37.89 -70.43 42.89
N ALA A 465 -37.20 -69.43 43.45
CA ALA A 465 -37.68 -68.56 44.51
C ALA A 465 -37.31 -67.10 44.20
N THR A 466 -37.97 -66.16 44.86
CA THR A 466 -37.62 -64.73 44.80
C THR A 466 -37.32 -64.25 46.21
N GLU A 467 -36.36 -63.34 46.35
CA GLU A 467 -36.01 -62.70 47.62
C GLU A 467 -37.22 -62.09 48.31
N ALA A 468 -37.27 -62.20 49.65
CA ALA A 468 -38.36 -61.74 50.51
C ALA A 468 -39.76 -62.32 50.22
N VAL A 469 -39.91 -63.18 49.20
CA VAL A 469 -41.14 -63.91 48.88
C VAL A 469 -41.10 -65.29 49.53
N ALA A 470 -42.20 -65.71 50.17
CA ALA A 470 -42.29 -67.02 50.78
C ALA A 470 -42.36 -68.14 49.71
N TYR A 471 -41.33 -68.98 49.68
CA TYR A 471 -41.33 -70.23 48.94
C TYR A 471 -42.14 -71.27 49.71
N ASN A 472 -43.09 -71.91 49.03
CA ASN A 472 -43.97 -72.92 49.61
C ASN A 472 -43.98 -74.15 48.69
N TYR A 473 -43.76 -75.34 49.26
CA TYR A 473 -43.90 -76.62 48.57
C TYR A 473 -44.71 -77.59 49.42
N ALA A 474 -45.79 -78.13 48.85
CA ALA A 474 -46.59 -79.20 49.46
C ALA A 474 -46.35 -80.51 48.69
N PRO A 475 -45.36 -81.33 49.07
CA PRO A 475 -45.12 -82.60 48.42
C PRO A 475 -46.26 -83.58 48.68
N ALA A 476 -46.54 -84.42 47.69
CA ALA A 476 -47.47 -85.53 47.75
C ALA A 476 -46.72 -86.84 47.52
N ALA A 477 -47.09 -87.88 48.27
CA ALA A 477 -46.57 -89.22 48.11
C ALA A 477 -47.72 -90.23 48.09
N THR A 478 -47.46 -91.36 47.41
CA THR A 478 -48.33 -92.52 47.34
C THR A 478 -47.54 -93.75 47.75
N ASP A 479 -48.20 -94.67 48.42
CA ASP A 479 -47.61 -95.88 48.99
C ASP A 479 -48.62 -97.01 48.78
N VAL A 480 -48.14 -98.20 48.47
CA VAL A 480 -48.95 -99.34 48.01
C VAL A 480 -49.55 -100.13 49.18
N ASP A 481 -48.87 -100.18 50.32
CA ASP A 481 -49.33 -100.87 51.54
C ASP A 481 -50.27 -99.99 52.39
N GLY A 482 -50.10 -98.67 52.29
CA GLY A 482 -50.86 -97.67 53.03
C GLY A 482 -50.04 -96.38 53.17
N PRO A 483 -50.67 -95.20 53.36
CA PRO A 483 -49.98 -93.92 53.22
C PRO A 483 -48.80 -93.77 54.19
N GLY A 484 -47.61 -93.51 53.64
CA GLY A 484 -46.37 -93.31 54.39
C GLY A 484 -46.50 -92.24 55.48
N GLN A 485 -45.97 -92.57 56.67
CA GLN A 485 -46.39 -91.98 57.95
C GLN A 485 -45.70 -90.67 58.34
N THR A 486 -44.44 -90.44 57.90
CA THR A 486 -43.65 -89.30 58.39
C THR A 486 -42.76 -88.66 57.34
N TRP A 487 -42.82 -87.33 57.24
CA TRP A 487 -41.94 -86.49 56.42
C TRP A 487 -40.81 -85.87 57.25
N SER A 488 -39.62 -85.68 56.67
CA SER A 488 -38.49 -84.98 57.30
C SER A 488 -37.55 -84.34 56.28
N LEU A 489 -36.68 -83.42 56.73
CA LEU A 489 -35.61 -82.82 55.91
C LEU A 489 -34.32 -83.64 56.01
N VAL A 490 -33.61 -83.79 54.89
CA VAL A 490 -32.41 -84.64 54.79
C VAL A 490 -31.15 -83.80 54.97
N ALA A 491 -30.61 -83.75 56.19
CA ALA A 491 -29.31 -83.13 56.47
C ALA A 491 -28.14 -84.09 56.13
N PRO A 492 -26.99 -83.60 55.63
CA PRO A 492 -26.65 -82.20 55.34
C PRO A 492 -27.10 -81.72 53.93
N THR A 493 -27.76 -82.58 53.15
CA THR A 493 -28.13 -82.31 51.75
C THR A 493 -29.11 -81.13 51.58
N HIS A 494 -29.95 -80.86 52.58
CA HIS A 494 -30.83 -79.71 52.62
C HIS A 494 -30.05 -78.45 53.01
N THR A 495 -29.86 -77.52 52.07
CA THR A 495 -29.10 -76.28 52.28
C THR A 495 -29.96 -75.01 52.23
N CYS A 496 -31.23 -75.11 51.82
CA CYS A 496 -32.20 -74.04 52.07
C CYS A 496 -32.47 -73.88 53.58
N GLY A 497 -32.98 -72.71 54.00
CA GLY A 497 -33.54 -72.54 55.33
C GLY A 497 -34.96 -73.14 55.46
N GLY A 498 -35.64 -72.88 56.57
CA GLY A 498 -37.06 -73.20 56.75
C GLY A 498 -37.35 -74.48 57.54
N SER A 499 -38.56 -75.00 57.38
CA SER A 499 -39.08 -76.15 58.14
C SER A 499 -40.11 -76.95 57.33
N ILE A 500 -40.29 -78.22 57.70
CA ILE A 500 -41.26 -79.15 57.10
C ILE A 500 -42.29 -79.61 58.13
N ASN A 501 -43.55 -79.77 57.71
CA ASN A 501 -44.58 -80.40 58.52
C ASN A 501 -44.48 -81.93 58.42
N ALA A 502 -44.06 -82.59 59.49
CA ALA A 502 -43.83 -84.03 59.53
C ALA A 502 -45.08 -84.90 59.20
N SER A 503 -46.31 -84.40 59.43
CA SER A 503 -47.54 -85.15 59.15
C SER A 503 -48.22 -84.79 57.82
N GLY A 504 -47.70 -83.83 57.07
CA GLY A 504 -48.36 -83.32 55.86
C GLY A 504 -47.42 -82.82 54.76
N GLY A 505 -46.12 -83.08 54.87
CA GLY A 505 -45.10 -82.80 53.85
C GLY A 505 -44.77 -81.33 53.61
N ALA A 506 -45.69 -80.41 53.89
CA ALA A 506 -45.57 -78.99 53.57
C ALA A 506 -44.28 -78.37 54.13
N PHE A 507 -43.44 -77.89 53.20
CA PHE A 507 -42.16 -77.24 53.45
C PHE A 507 -42.23 -75.76 53.05
N THR A 508 -41.73 -74.87 53.91
CA THR A 508 -41.78 -73.42 53.68
C THR A 508 -40.49 -72.73 54.10
N PHE A 509 -40.00 -71.80 53.27
CA PHE A 509 -38.91 -70.88 53.63
C PHE A 509 -39.07 -69.52 52.94
N THR A 510 -38.21 -68.57 53.28
CA THR A 510 -38.16 -67.25 52.63
C THR A 510 -36.69 -66.90 52.43
N PRO A 511 -36.23 -66.62 51.20
CA PRO A 511 -34.86 -66.19 50.99
C PRO A 511 -34.65 -64.81 51.61
N ALA A 512 -33.67 -64.72 52.52
CA ALA A 512 -33.29 -63.47 53.16
C ALA A 512 -32.13 -62.83 52.38
N GLY A 513 -32.32 -61.58 51.94
CA GLY A 513 -31.27 -60.74 51.35
C GLY A 513 -30.76 -59.66 52.31
N PRO A 514 -30.17 -58.56 51.81
CA PRO A 514 -30.22 -58.08 50.41
C PRO A 514 -29.29 -58.83 49.44
N THR A 515 -28.55 -59.83 49.88
CA THR A 515 -27.70 -60.68 49.02
C THR A 515 -27.98 -62.17 49.27
N PRO A 516 -29.14 -62.70 48.83
CA PRO A 516 -29.44 -64.12 48.97
C PRO A 516 -28.47 -64.98 48.14
N PRO A 517 -28.15 -66.21 48.57
CA PRO A 517 -27.34 -67.13 47.75
C PRO A 517 -28.10 -67.49 46.47
N ALA A 518 -27.43 -67.41 45.31
CA ALA A 518 -28.06 -67.57 43.99
C ALA A 518 -28.79 -68.92 43.78
N SER A 519 -28.49 -69.94 44.58
CA SER A 519 -29.34 -71.12 44.74
C SER A 519 -29.19 -71.77 46.11
N CYS A 520 -30.17 -72.58 46.50
CA CYS A 520 -30.09 -73.52 47.62
C CYS A 520 -30.74 -74.86 47.26
N VAL A 521 -30.55 -75.90 48.06
CA VAL A 521 -31.11 -77.24 47.83
C VAL A 521 -32.16 -77.57 48.87
N VAL A 522 -33.37 -77.92 48.41
CA VAL A 522 -34.41 -78.55 49.22
C VAL A 522 -34.23 -80.06 49.10
N ALA A 523 -33.87 -80.72 50.20
CA ALA A 523 -33.79 -82.17 50.30
C ALA A 523 -34.72 -82.69 51.42
N LEU A 524 -35.70 -83.51 51.05
CA LEU A 524 -36.71 -84.05 51.97
C LEU A 524 -36.93 -85.55 51.72
N GLN A 525 -37.54 -86.22 52.70
CA GLN A 525 -37.86 -87.65 52.63
C GLN A 525 -39.19 -87.96 53.33
N ILE A 526 -39.81 -89.06 52.93
CA ILE A 526 -40.95 -89.71 53.59
C ILE A 526 -40.62 -91.16 53.88
N CYS A 527 -41.06 -91.67 55.04
CA CYS A 527 -40.92 -93.08 55.45
C CYS A 527 -42.26 -93.73 55.79
N ASP A 528 -42.38 -95.03 55.51
CA ASP A 528 -43.57 -95.88 55.70
C ASP A 528 -43.94 -96.16 57.17
N GLY A 529 -42.97 -96.25 58.09
CA GLY A 529 -43.15 -96.83 59.42
C GLY A 529 -43.17 -98.36 59.45
N GLY A 530 -42.73 -99.01 58.37
CA GLY A 530 -42.73 -100.46 58.14
C GLY A 530 -41.68 -101.24 58.93
N SER A 531 -41.51 -102.53 58.61
CA SER A 531 -40.49 -103.38 59.21
C SER A 531 -39.88 -104.37 58.20
N PRO A 532 -38.79 -104.01 57.49
CA PRO A 532 -38.00 -102.79 57.64
C PRO A 532 -38.75 -101.51 57.27
N ASN A 533 -38.43 -100.39 57.92
CA ASN A 533 -38.96 -99.08 57.57
C ASN A 533 -38.24 -98.55 56.33
N LEU A 534 -38.96 -98.42 55.21
CA LEU A 534 -38.47 -97.93 53.92
C LEU A 534 -38.83 -96.46 53.72
N CYS A 535 -38.01 -95.74 52.94
CA CYS A 535 -38.16 -94.30 52.72
C CYS A 535 -37.83 -93.91 51.28
N ALA A 536 -38.59 -92.96 50.73
CA ALA A 536 -38.19 -92.23 49.52
C ALA A 536 -37.70 -90.82 49.87
N ALA A 537 -36.71 -90.35 49.12
CA ALA A 537 -36.15 -89.01 49.23
C ALA A 537 -36.26 -88.25 47.91
N GLN A 538 -36.47 -86.95 48.00
CA GLN A 538 -36.47 -86.01 46.88
C GLN A 538 -35.49 -84.88 47.17
N THR A 539 -34.66 -84.54 46.17
CA THR A 539 -33.81 -83.36 46.17
C THR A 539 -34.21 -82.43 45.03
N THR A 540 -34.12 -81.11 45.23
CA THR A 540 -34.34 -80.12 44.18
C THR A 540 -33.50 -78.87 44.46
N SER A 541 -32.75 -78.43 43.46
CA SER A 541 -32.07 -77.13 43.49
C SER A 541 -33.06 -76.03 43.16
N VAL A 542 -33.12 -75.01 44.02
CA VAL A 542 -33.98 -73.83 43.89
C VAL A 542 -33.09 -72.64 43.58
N SER A 543 -33.21 -72.09 42.38
CA SER A 543 -32.54 -70.85 41.98
C SER A 543 -33.25 -69.65 42.61
N ILE A 544 -32.50 -68.73 43.22
CA ILE A 544 -33.06 -67.57 43.93
C ILE A 544 -32.80 -66.31 43.11
N SER A 545 -33.86 -65.64 42.68
CA SER A 545 -33.79 -64.30 42.08
C SER A 545 -33.73 -63.24 43.20
N ALA A 546 -32.65 -62.47 43.24
CA ALA A 546 -32.54 -61.27 44.07
C ALA A 546 -33.57 -60.20 43.63
N VAL A 547 -33.89 -59.26 44.53
CA VAL A 547 -34.77 -58.12 44.24
C VAL A 547 -33.96 -56.84 44.29
N ASN A 548 -33.87 -56.18 43.13
CA ASN A 548 -33.08 -54.97 42.89
C ASN A 548 -33.24 -53.91 44.00
N SER A 549 -32.17 -53.71 44.75
CA SER A 549 -32.00 -52.76 45.84
C SER A 549 -31.36 -51.46 45.35
N ALA A 550 -31.65 -50.34 46.01
CA ALA A 550 -31.08 -49.06 45.62
C ALA A 550 -29.57 -48.96 45.95
N PRO A 551 -28.76 -48.35 45.08
CA PRO A 551 -27.36 -48.02 45.40
C PRO A 551 -27.30 -47.05 46.58
N ALA A 552 -26.19 -47.03 47.30
CA ALA A 552 -25.88 -46.05 48.33
C ALA A 552 -24.60 -45.26 47.97
N ILE A 553 -24.64 -43.94 48.12
CA ILE A 553 -23.46 -43.07 47.93
C ILE A 553 -22.62 -43.12 49.22
N THR A 554 -21.36 -43.55 49.09
CA THR A 554 -20.46 -43.85 50.24
C THR A 554 -19.39 -42.80 50.51
N SER A 555 -19.44 -41.68 49.79
CA SER A 555 -18.48 -40.58 49.86
C SER A 555 -19.17 -39.27 50.27
N SER A 556 -18.37 -38.23 50.53
CA SER A 556 -18.84 -36.88 50.81
C SER A 556 -18.15 -35.89 49.89
N ALA A 557 -18.91 -35.12 49.11
CA ALA A 557 -18.35 -34.03 48.31
C ALA A 557 -17.73 -32.94 49.21
N PRO A 558 -16.56 -32.36 48.86
CA PRO A 558 -15.97 -31.25 49.63
C PRO A 558 -16.92 -30.06 49.76
N ALA A 559 -17.05 -29.50 50.98
CA ALA A 559 -17.97 -28.41 51.27
C ALA A 559 -17.45 -27.00 50.86
N THR A 560 -16.25 -26.92 50.30
CA THR A 560 -15.61 -25.68 49.86
C THR A 560 -14.99 -25.85 48.48
N ALA A 561 -15.19 -24.86 47.62
CA ALA A 561 -14.43 -24.66 46.39
C ALA A 561 -13.60 -23.39 46.51
N THR A 562 -12.62 -23.26 45.63
CA THR A 562 -11.85 -22.04 45.40
C THR A 562 -12.03 -21.69 43.94
N GLU A 563 -12.25 -20.42 43.64
CA GLU A 563 -12.36 -19.90 42.28
C GLU A 563 -11.12 -20.18 41.43
N ASP A 564 -11.33 -20.35 40.12
CA ASP A 564 -10.35 -20.76 39.09
C ASP A 564 -9.56 -22.07 39.34
N LEU A 565 -9.66 -22.65 40.54
CA LEU A 565 -9.15 -23.95 40.90
C LEU A 565 -10.18 -25.04 40.63
N ALA A 566 -9.78 -26.07 39.87
CA ALA A 566 -10.66 -27.18 39.53
C ALA A 566 -11.15 -27.93 40.80
N TYR A 567 -12.43 -27.77 41.13
CA TYR A 567 -13.10 -28.59 42.14
C TYR A 567 -13.27 -30.00 41.59
N THR A 568 -12.85 -30.99 42.38
CA THR A 568 -12.95 -32.41 42.04
C THR A 568 -13.66 -33.17 43.14
N TYR A 569 -14.62 -34.00 42.76
CA TYR A 569 -15.31 -34.91 43.65
C TYR A 569 -15.51 -36.26 42.97
N ASN A 570 -14.77 -37.27 43.42
CA ASN A 570 -14.91 -38.64 42.94
C ASN A 570 -15.97 -39.36 43.79
N ALA A 571 -17.20 -39.37 43.31
CA ALA A 571 -18.33 -39.98 43.99
C ALA A 571 -18.21 -41.51 43.99
N THR A 572 -18.00 -42.09 45.18
CA THR A 572 -18.03 -43.55 45.39
C THR A 572 -19.43 -44.02 45.78
N ARG A 573 -19.73 -45.27 45.43
CA ARG A 573 -20.99 -45.97 45.73
C ARG A 573 -20.74 -47.37 46.25
N SER A 574 -21.68 -47.91 47.00
CA SER A 574 -21.82 -49.33 47.28
C SER A 574 -23.26 -49.75 47.02
N ASP A 575 -23.46 -50.93 46.47
CA ASP A 575 -24.76 -51.42 46.02
C ASP A 575 -24.80 -52.94 46.29
N PRO A 576 -25.83 -53.49 46.96
CA PRO A 576 -25.92 -54.93 47.25
C PRO A 576 -25.95 -55.81 46.00
N ASP A 577 -26.60 -55.38 44.93
CA ASP A 577 -26.83 -56.17 43.71
C ASP A 577 -25.67 -56.06 42.69
N GLY A 578 -24.80 -55.07 42.88
CA GLY A 578 -23.67 -54.76 41.99
C GLY A 578 -23.60 -53.25 41.72
N PRO A 579 -22.42 -52.65 41.52
CA PRO A 579 -22.22 -51.20 41.63
C PRO A 579 -23.07 -50.38 40.63
N GLY A 580 -24.19 -49.83 41.11
CA GLY A 580 -25.27 -49.22 40.30
C GLY A 580 -24.83 -48.42 39.08
N GLN A 581 -25.50 -48.64 37.95
CA GLN A 581 -24.91 -48.44 36.62
C GLN A 581 -24.60 -46.98 36.23
N THR A 582 -25.39 -45.99 36.67
CA THR A 582 -25.30 -44.62 36.09
C THR A 582 -25.34 -43.49 37.11
N TRP A 583 -24.28 -42.68 37.14
CA TRP A 583 -24.24 -41.37 37.79
C TRP A 583 -24.88 -40.28 36.91
N SER A 584 -25.56 -39.33 37.53
CA SER A 584 -26.07 -38.12 36.88
C SER A 584 -26.20 -36.95 37.87
N LEU A 585 -26.35 -35.73 37.34
CA LEU A 585 -26.59 -34.51 38.12
C LEU A 585 -28.11 -34.27 38.24
N VAL A 586 -28.58 -33.92 39.45
CA VAL A 586 -30.02 -33.81 39.72
C VAL A 586 -30.51 -32.39 39.42
N SER A 587 -31.01 -32.15 38.22
CA SER A 587 -31.66 -30.88 37.87
C SER A 587 -33.07 -30.77 38.48
N PRO A 588 -33.50 -29.60 39.00
CA PRO A 588 -32.79 -28.32 39.09
C PRO A 588 -31.99 -28.13 40.39
N THR A 589 -31.91 -29.15 41.25
CA THR A 589 -31.25 -29.09 42.56
C THR A 589 -29.73 -28.88 42.47
N HIS A 590 -29.12 -29.35 41.39
CA HIS A 590 -27.71 -29.07 41.05
C HIS A 590 -27.58 -27.66 40.48
N THR A 591 -26.88 -26.78 41.19
CA THR A 591 -26.68 -25.37 40.78
C THR A 591 -25.22 -24.99 40.57
N CYS A 592 -24.27 -25.89 40.86
CA CYS A 592 -22.90 -25.77 40.35
C CYS A 592 -22.85 -26.04 38.83
N GLY A 593 -21.76 -25.64 38.18
CA GLY A 593 -21.48 -26.01 36.78
C GLY A 593 -20.90 -27.42 36.64
N GLY A 594 -20.35 -27.74 35.46
CA GLY A 594 -19.57 -28.95 35.22
C GLY A 594 -20.39 -30.20 34.85
N SER A 595 -19.76 -31.37 34.97
CA SER A 595 -20.33 -32.66 34.58
C SER A 595 -19.81 -33.81 35.44
N ILE A 596 -20.59 -34.90 35.54
CA ILE A 596 -20.20 -36.14 36.22
C ILE A 596 -20.00 -37.26 35.20
N GLY A 597 -18.89 -38.00 35.33
CA GLY A 597 -18.64 -39.20 34.53
C GLY A 597 -19.63 -40.30 34.89
N ALA A 598 -20.54 -40.63 33.96
CA ALA A 598 -21.68 -41.51 34.21
C ALA A 598 -21.31 -42.89 34.80
N SER A 599 -20.14 -43.46 34.45
CA SER A 599 -19.65 -44.73 35.00
C SER A 599 -18.73 -44.55 36.22
N SER A 600 -17.92 -43.49 36.23
CA SER A 600 -16.82 -43.27 37.19
C SER A 600 -17.23 -42.55 38.47
N GLY A 601 -18.31 -41.75 38.45
CA GLY A 601 -18.69 -40.86 39.54
C GLY A 601 -17.77 -39.64 39.71
N ALA A 602 -16.77 -39.47 38.83
CA ALA A 602 -15.90 -38.30 38.85
C ALA A 602 -16.68 -37.06 38.38
N PHE A 603 -17.05 -36.20 39.32
CA PHE A 603 -17.59 -34.87 39.07
C PHE A 603 -16.49 -33.83 39.12
N THR A 604 -16.39 -33.01 38.08
CA THR A 604 -15.48 -31.87 38.05
C THR A 604 -16.17 -30.61 37.57
N PHE A 605 -15.85 -29.49 38.20
CA PHE A 605 -16.16 -28.15 37.71
C PHE A 605 -15.09 -27.18 38.19
N THR A 606 -14.82 -26.14 37.41
CA THR A 606 -14.14 -24.96 37.92
C THR A 606 -15.22 -23.90 38.17
N PRO A 607 -15.32 -23.28 39.36
CA PRO A 607 -16.07 -22.05 39.52
C PRO A 607 -15.45 -21.01 38.58
N ALA A 608 -16.21 -20.54 37.60
CA ALA A 608 -15.67 -19.80 36.46
C ALA A 608 -16.48 -18.51 36.20
N GLY A 609 -15.76 -17.41 36.00
CA GLY A 609 -16.29 -16.07 35.84
C GLY A 609 -16.16 -15.28 37.15
N PRO A 610 -15.59 -14.07 37.13
CA PRO A 610 -14.81 -13.50 38.24
C PRO A 610 -15.66 -12.96 39.41
N VAL A 611 -16.98 -13.15 39.37
CA VAL A 611 -17.85 -12.99 40.53
C VAL A 611 -18.54 -14.33 40.74
N PRO A 612 -17.97 -15.24 41.54
CA PRO A 612 -18.54 -16.55 41.72
C PRO A 612 -19.77 -16.44 42.62
N PRO A 613 -20.83 -17.24 42.42
CA PRO A 613 -21.90 -17.32 43.39
C PRO A 613 -21.32 -17.86 44.70
N ALA A 614 -21.41 -17.07 45.79
CA ALA A 614 -20.76 -17.37 47.08
C ALA A 614 -21.05 -18.78 47.66
N SER A 615 -22.11 -19.44 47.20
CA SER A 615 -22.21 -20.90 47.23
C SER A 615 -22.98 -21.44 46.02
N CYS A 616 -22.70 -22.68 45.64
CA CYS A 616 -23.51 -23.48 44.71
C CYS A 616 -23.81 -24.86 45.32
N VAL A 617 -24.75 -25.62 44.73
CA VAL A 617 -25.13 -26.96 45.22
C VAL A 617 -24.68 -28.03 44.24
N VAL A 618 -23.84 -28.96 44.71
CA VAL A 618 -23.52 -30.21 44.03
C VAL A 618 -24.56 -31.24 44.43
N ALA A 619 -25.53 -31.48 43.56
CA ALA A 619 -26.55 -32.52 43.72
C ALA A 619 -26.30 -33.68 42.73
N VAL A 620 -25.71 -34.77 43.22
CA VAL A 620 -25.44 -35.98 42.44
C VAL A 620 -26.48 -37.06 42.77
N GLN A 621 -26.77 -37.90 41.79
CA GLN A 621 -27.45 -39.18 42.01
C GLN A 621 -26.72 -40.31 41.30
N VAL A 622 -26.88 -41.53 41.81
CA VAL A 622 -26.57 -42.76 41.08
C VAL A 622 -27.78 -43.67 41.09
N CYS A 623 -28.05 -44.28 39.94
CA CYS A 623 -29.15 -45.22 39.74
C CYS A 623 -28.61 -46.60 39.32
N ASP A 624 -29.25 -47.66 39.79
CA ASP A 624 -28.87 -49.06 39.52
C ASP A 624 -29.06 -49.49 38.06
N GLY A 625 -29.99 -48.91 37.30
CA GLY A 625 -30.36 -49.36 35.97
C GLY A 625 -31.29 -50.58 35.97
N GLY A 626 -31.83 -50.98 37.11
CA GLY A 626 -32.74 -52.10 37.29
C GLY A 626 -34.18 -51.83 36.88
N THR A 627 -35.08 -52.74 37.25
CA THR A 627 -36.53 -52.58 37.05
C THR A 627 -37.29 -52.99 38.31
N PRO A 628 -37.87 -52.04 39.10
CA PRO A 628 -37.77 -50.59 38.93
C PRO A 628 -36.33 -50.08 39.09
N ASN A 629 -35.96 -49.05 38.33
CA ASN A 629 -34.66 -48.37 38.46
C ASN A 629 -34.68 -47.51 39.73
N LEU A 630 -33.89 -47.87 40.74
CA LEU A 630 -33.80 -47.13 42.00
C LEU A 630 -32.53 -46.28 42.04
N CYS A 631 -32.58 -45.17 42.78
CA CYS A 631 -31.49 -44.21 42.83
C CYS A 631 -31.26 -43.70 44.26
N ALA A 632 -29.99 -43.48 44.61
CA ALA A 632 -29.63 -42.63 45.74
C ALA A 632 -29.18 -41.25 45.26
N MET A 633 -29.47 -40.24 46.07
CA MET A 633 -29.17 -38.83 45.81
C MET A 633 -28.39 -38.24 47.00
N GLN A 634 -27.39 -37.42 46.71
CA GLN A 634 -26.64 -36.64 47.70
C GLN A 634 -26.57 -35.18 47.27
N THR A 635 -26.75 -34.26 48.21
CA THR A 635 -26.64 -32.81 48.01
C THR A 635 -25.62 -32.21 48.96
N THR A 636 -24.61 -31.52 48.43
CA THR A 636 -23.67 -30.72 49.20
C THR A 636 -23.75 -29.27 48.75
N THR A 637 -23.99 -28.35 49.69
CA THR A 637 -23.75 -26.92 49.45
C THR A 637 -22.25 -26.68 49.53
N VAL A 638 -21.67 -26.18 48.44
CA VAL A 638 -20.26 -25.86 48.30
C VAL A 638 -20.12 -24.34 48.41
N SER A 639 -19.49 -23.86 49.49
CA SER A 639 -19.12 -22.45 49.63
C SER A 639 -17.95 -22.15 48.71
N ILE A 640 -18.03 -21.10 47.89
CA ILE A 640 -16.96 -20.73 46.97
C ILE A 640 -16.15 -19.60 47.60
N ALA A 641 -14.89 -19.87 47.91
CA ALA A 641 -13.94 -18.83 48.25
C ALA A 641 -13.51 -18.15 46.95
N ALA A 642 -13.84 -16.87 46.81
CA ALA A 642 -13.33 -16.03 45.74
C ALA A 642 -11.81 -16.01 45.78
N VAL A 643 -11.19 -16.00 44.60
CA VAL A 643 -9.77 -15.73 44.41
C VAL A 643 -9.70 -14.31 43.90
N ASN A 644 -8.78 -13.52 44.43
CA ASN A 644 -8.55 -12.18 43.90
C ASN A 644 -8.18 -12.30 42.42
N ASP A 645 -9.06 -11.82 41.55
CA ASP A 645 -8.88 -11.80 40.11
C ASP A 645 -8.21 -10.50 39.62
N ALA A 646 -7.67 -10.53 38.41
CA ALA A 646 -7.05 -9.34 37.83
C ALA A 646 -8.13 -8.38 37.29
N PRO A 647 -8.11 -7.06 37.63
CA PRO A 647 -9.03 -6.07 37.07
C PRO A 647 -8.98 -6.05 35.53
N VAL A 648 -10.13 -6.15 34.87
CA VAL A 648 -10.24 -6.08 33.40
C VAL A 648 -10.20 -4.61 32.94
N ILE A 649 -9.64 -4.34 31.77
CA ILE A 649 -9.64 -3.03 31.12
C ILE A 649 -10.63 -3.08 29.95
N ASP A 650 -11.82 -2.49 30.13
CA ASP A 650 -12.98 -2.60 29.21
C ASP A 650 -13.07 -1.47 28.18
N SER A 651 -12.33 -0.38 28.39
CA SER A 651 -12.18 0.69 27.41
C SER A 651 -11.10 0.38 26.38
N SER A 652 -11.20 0.97 25.20
CA SER A 652 -10.12 0.98 24.20
C SER A 652 -9.50 2.37 24.08
N ALA A 653 -8.18 2.42 24.04
CA ALA A 653 -7.43 3.63 23.68
C ALA A 653 -7.59 3.93 22.17
N ALA A 654 -7.64 5.21 21.80
CA ALA A 654 -7.68 5.59 20.39
C ALA A 654 -6.31 5.32 19.74
N THR A 655 -6.30 4.64 18.58
CA THR A 655 -5.08 4.23 17.84
C THR A 655 -4.41 5.37 17.06
N THR A 656 -5.01 6.56 17.05
CA THR A 656 -4.47 7.76 16.43
C THR A 656 -4.47 8.92 17.40
N ALA A 657 -3.38 9.69 17.40
CA ALA A 657 -3.31 11.02 17.98
C ALA A 657 -2.94 12.03 16.89
N THR A 658 -3.10 13.31 17.21
CA THR A 658 -2.62 14.44 16.41
C THR A 658 -1.69 15.22 17.32
N GLU A 659 -0.52 15.66 16.85
CA GLU A 659 0.39 16.42 17.71
C GLU A 659 -0.17 17.80 18.07
N ASP A 660 0.34 18.37 19.17
CA ASP A 660 -0.14 19.58 19.86
C ASP A 660 -1.64 19.58 20.27
N VAL A 661 -2.42 18.61 19.82
CA VAL A 661 -3.77 18.28 20.30
C VAL A 661 -3.66 17.38 21.53
N ALA A 662 -4.36 17.73 22.61
CA ALA A 662 -4.40 16.92 23.82
C ALA A 662 -5.08 15.57 23.57
N TYR A 663 -4.30 14.48 23.61
CA TYR A 663 -4.80 13.11 23.61
C TYR A 663 -5.29 12.75 25.01
N SER A 664 -6.56 12.35 25.13
CA SER A 664 -7.17 11.88 26.37
C SER A 664 -7.66 10.45 26.23
N TYR A 665 -7.23 9.57 27.14
CA TYR A 665 -7.77 8.24 27.31
C TYR A 665 -8.26 8.05 28.75
N ASN A 666 -9.57 7.99 28.94
CA ASN A 666 -10.16 7.64 30.23
C ASN A 666 -10.28 6.12 30.30
N ALA A 667 -9.27 5.47 30.87
CA ALA A 667 -9.26 4.02 31.02
C ALA A 667 -10.32 3.58 32.04
N THR A 668 -11.29 2.77 31.61
CA THR A 668 -12.28 2.14 32.49
C THR A 668 -11.84 0.73 32.85
N ARG A 669 -12.35 0.27 33.99
CA ARG A 669 -12.14 -1.09 34.48
C ARG A 669 -13.42 -1.64 35.09
N SER A 670 -13.61 -2.92 34.87
CA SER A 670 -14.49 -3.80 35.63
C SER A 670 -13.58 -4.73 36.41
N ASP A 671 -13.81 -4.73 37.71
CA ASP A 671 -13.07 -5.54 38.67
C ASP A 671 -14.10 -6.10 39.63
N ALA A 672 -13.93 -7.36 39.97
CA ALA A 672 -15.00 -8.28 40.27
C ALA A 672 -15.10 -8.57 41.77
N ASP A 673 -13.95 -8.64 42.44
CA ASP A 673 -13.80 -8.54 43.90
C ASP A 673 -14.14 -7.15 44.44
N GLY A 674 -14.12 -6.13 43.57
CA GLY A 674 -14.33 -4.72 43.89
C GLY A 674 -13.45 -3.82 43.02
N PRO A 675 -13.61 -2.50 43.00
CA PRO A 675 -12.89 -1.64 42.07
C PRO A 675 -11.37 -1.61 42.34
N GLY A 676 -10.57 -2.17 41.42
CA GLY A 676 -9.11 -2.20 41.48
C GLY A 676 -8.50 -0.84 41.80
N GLN A 677 -7.51 -0.83 42.70
CA GLN A 677 -7.27 0.34 43.54
C GLN A 677 -6.34 1.39 42.91
N SER A 678 -5.47 1.01 41.97
CA SER A 678 -4.52 1.95 41.37
C SER A 678 -4.18 1.66 39.91
N TRP A 679 -4.33 2.68 39.06
CA TRP A 679 -3.75 2.74 37.72
C TRP A 679 -2.27 3.14 37.75
N SER A 680 -1.48 2.57 36.85
CA SER A 680 -0.05 2.81 36.63
C SER A 680 0.29 2.81 35.13
N LEU A 681 1.53 3.18 34.80
CA LEU A 681 2.09 3.09 33.45
C LEU A 681 3.21 2.06 33.44
N VAL A 682 3.22 1.16 32.45
CA VAL A 682 4.13 0.01 32.42
C VAL A 682 5.45 0.37 31.74
N ALA A 683 6.46 0.78 32.51
CA ALA A 683 7.81 0.98 32.01
C ALA A 683 8.52 -0.38 31.74
N PRO A 684 9.34 -0.52 30.68
CA PRO A 684 9.65 0.47 29.63
C PRO A 684 8.67 0.45 28.44
N THR A 685 7.63 -0.38 28.49
CA THR A 685 6.67 -0.60 27.38
C THR A 685 5.85 0.65 27.04
N HIS A 686 5.56 1.50 28.03
CA HIS A 686 4.94 2.80 27.84
C HIS A 686 5.97 3.83 27.33
N THR A 687 5.76 4.35 26.12
CA THR A 687 6.71 5.30 25.48
C THR A 687 6.12 6.67 25.16
N CYS A 688 4.81 6.88 25.36
CA CYS A 688 4.21 8.21 25.28
C CYS A 688 4.63 9.09 26.48
N SER A 689 4.52 10.42 26.36
CA SER A 689 4.99 11.40 27.37
C SER A 689 4.03 11.67 28.53
N GLY A 690 2.96 10.88 28.68
CA GLY A 690 1.85 11.16 29.59
C GLY A 690 2.01 10.70 31.03
N SER A 691 0.99 11.03 31.82
CA SER A 691 0.76 10.47 33.16
C SER A 691 -0.68 9.98 33.29
N ILE A 692 -0.90 8.94 34.10
CA ILE A 692 -2.24 8.42 34.41
C ILE A 692 -2.64 8.81 35.83
N ASN A 693 -3.89 9.23 36.01
CA ASN A 693 -4.46 9.46 37.32
C ASN A 693 -4.76 8.10 37.98
N ALA A 694 -4.01 7.77 39.02
CA ALA A 694 -4.08 6.48 39.71
C ALA A 694 -5.48 6.08 40.20
N SER A 695 -6.37 7.03 40.54
CA SER A 695 -7.72 6.69 41.03
C SER A 695 -8.77 6.58 39.92
N SER A 696 -8.67 7.42 38.88
CA SER A 696 -9.71 7.57 37.85
C SER A 696 -9.41 6.96 36.49
N GLY A 697 -8.18 6.50 36.23
CA GLY A 697 -7.78 5.94 34.94
C GLY A 697 -7.64 6.97 33.81
N ALA A 698 -7.85 8.26 34.11
CA ALA A 698 -7.63 9.35 33.17
C ALA A 698 -6.14 9.48 32.85
N PHE A 699 -5.75 8.99 31.68
CA PHE A 699 -4.45 9.21 31.05
C PHE A 699 -4.56 10.36 30.06
N ALA A 700 -3.62 11.30 30.14
CA ALA A 700 -3.53 12.39 29.19
C ALA A 700 -2.08 12.69 28.82
N PHE A 701 -1.87 13.00 27.55
CA PHE A 701 -0.65 13.62 27.04
C PHE A 701 -0.98 14.46 25.81
N THR A 702 -0.18 15.49 25.57
CA THR A 702 -0.08 16.07 24.23
C THR A 702 1.11 15.38 23.56
N PRO A 703 0.96 14.76 22.37
CA PRO A 703 2.12 14.28 21.62
C PRO A 703 3.02 15.49 21.35
N PRO A 704 4.31 15.45 21.76
CA PRO A 704 5.13 16.65 21.77
C PRO A 704 5.56 17.00 20.35
N GLY A 705 5.05 18.11 19.83
CA GLY A 705 5.60 18.71 18.62
C GLY A 705 7.01 19.27 18.84
N PRO A 706 7.74 19.54 17.74
CA PRO A 706 7.27 19.48 16.36
C PRO A 706 7.82 18.28 15.56
N LEU A 707 8.54 17.35 16.22
CA LEU A 707 9.00 16.11 15.57
C LEU A 707 8.58 14.90 16.44
N PRO A 708 7.31 14.49 16.34
CA PRO A 708 6.75 13.48 17.22
C PRO A 708 7.27 12.10 16.78
N PRO A 709 7.43 11.16 17.72
CA PRO A 709 7.66 9.77 17.33
C PRO A 709 6.42 9.27 16.57
N ALA A 710 6.59 8.88 15.31
CA ALA A 710 5.50 8.50 14.39
C ALA A 710 4.51 7.46 14.94
N SER A 711 4.95 6.68 15.94
CA SER A 711 4.02 6.15 16.94
C SER A 711 4.66 6.13 18.34
N CYS A 712 3.83 6.24 19.37
CA CYS A 712 4.21 5.90 20.75
C CYS A 712 3.25 4.83 21.30
N VAL A 713 3.65 4.16 22.38
CA VAL A 713 2.85 3.09 23.00
C VAL A 713 2.29 3.59 24.31
N VAL A 714 0.96 3.59 24.41
CA VAL A 714 0.22 3.74 25.67
C VAL A 714 0.11 2.34 26.28
N ALA A 715 1.00 2.03 27.23
CA ALA A 715 0.91 0.82 28.05
C ALA A 715 0.40 1.20 29.46
N VAL A 716 -0.91 1.05 29.68
CA VAL A 716 -1.55 1.26 30.98
C VAL A 716 -1.69 -0.06 31.72
N GLN A 717 -1.57 0.00 33.04
CA GLN A 717 -1.83 -1.11 33.93
C GLN A 717 -2.80 -0.65 35.02
N VAL A 718 -3.62 -1.56 35.49
CA VAL A 718 -4.34 -1.42 36.76
C VAL A 718 -4.17 -2.69 37.57
N CYS A 719 -4.00 -2.52 38.87
CA CYS A 719 -3.91 -3.60 39.83
C CYS A 719 -5.05 -3.52 40.84
N ASP A 720 -5.47 -4.68 41.34
CA ASP A 720 -6.27 -4.77 42.55
C ASP A 720 -5.48 -4.26 43.78
N GLY A 721 -6.12 -4.25 44.95
CA GLY A 721 -5.49 -3.86 46.22
C GLY A 721 -4.95 -5.01 47.07
N ALA A 722 -4.84 -6.24 46.55
CA ALA A 722 -4.69 -7.44 47.34
C ALA A 722 -3.22 -7.91 47.52
N THR A 723 -3.05 -9.10 48.10
CA THR A 723 -1.75 -9.72 48.36
C THR A 723 -1.80 -11.23 48.10
N PRO A 724 -1.14 -11.77 47.05
CA PRO A 724 -0.45 -11.02 45.99
C PRO A 724 -1.43 -10.16 45.20
N SER A 725 -0.99 -8.97 44.77
CA SER A 725 -1.77 -8.13 43.87
C SER A 725 -1.62 -8.62 42.44
N LEU A 726 -2.73 -8.78 41.72
CA LEU A 726 -2.78 -9.05 40.30
C LEU A 726 -3.04 -7.75 39.52
N CYS A 727 -2.69 -7.76 38.24
CA CYS A 727 -2.82 -6.59 37.39
C CYS A 727 -3.08 -6.98 35.94
N ALA A 728 -4.05 -6.35 35.28
CA ALA A 728 -4.09 -6.35 33.82
C ALA A 728 -3.17 -5.25 33.25
N THR A 729 -2.72 -5.47 32.02
CA THR A 729 -2.00 -4.48 31.23
C THR A 729 -2.62 -4.41 29.84
N GLN A 730 -2.93 -3.20 29.39
CA GLN A 730 -3.35 -2.93 28.03
C GLN A 730 -2.28 -2.10 27.33
N THR A 731 -1.81 -2.57 26.19
CA THR A 731 -0.94 -1.81 25.29
C THR A 731 -1.76 -1.32 24.08
N THR A 732 -1.48 -0.11 23.63
CA THR A 732 -2.00 0.41 22.36
C THR A 732 -0.93 1.25 21.68
N THR A 733 -0.56 0.87 20.47
CA THR A 733 0.25 1.71 19.58
C THR A 733 -0.63 2.84 19.08
N VAL A 734 -0.26 4.07 19.43
CA VAL A 734 -0.90 5.30 18.97
C VAL A 734 -0.03 5.88 17.86
N THR A 735 -0.51 5.83 16.62
CA THR A 735 0.11 6.52 15.49
C THR A 735 -0.12 8.02 15.67
N VAL A 736 0.95 8.81 15.68
CA VAL A 736 0.83 10.27 15.72
C VAL A 736 0.74 10.77 14.29
N ALA A 737 -0.41 11.32 13.91
CA ALA A 737 -0.54 12.08 12.68
C ALA A 737 0.12 13.44 12.92
N ALA A 738 1.14 13.73 12.11
CA ALA A 738 1.82 15.01 12.16
C ALA A 738 0.85 16.16 11.81
N VAL A 739 1.01 17.29 12.50
CA VAL A 739 0.41 18.57 12.11
C VAL A 739 1.51 19.37 11.45
N ASN A 740 1.21 19.97 10.29
CA ASN A 740 2.14 20.91 9.66
C ASN A 740 2.52 22.01 10.66
N ASP A 741 3.75 21.97 11.14
CA ASP A 741 4.28 22.88 12.15
C ASP A 741 5.14 23.98 11.51
N ALA A 742 5.32 25.09 12.23
CA ALA A 742 6.03 26.25 11.67
C ALA A 742 7.55 25.98 11.55
N PRO A 743 8.18 26.19 10.39
CA PRO A 743 9.63 26.08 10.24
C PRO A 743 10.38 27.04 11.18
N VAL A 744 11.50 26.60 11.75
CA VAL A 744 12.32 27.43 12.65
C VAL A 744 13.62 27.85 11.96
N ILE A 745 13.90 29.15 11.92
CA ILE A 745 15.17 29.67 11.39
C ILE A 745 16.27 29.40 12.43
N SER A 746 17.28 28.60 12.07
CA SER A 746 18.28 28.02 12.97
C SER A 746 19.64 28.73 12.95
N SER A 747 19.71 29.89 12.29
CA SER A 747 20.89 30.75 12.18
C SER A 747 20.53 32.19 12.54
N SER A 748 21.53 33.07 12.66
CA SER A 748 21.34 34.51 12.76
C SER A 748 22.04 35.21 11.60
N ALA A 749 21.49 36.36 11.16
CA ALA A 749 22.15 37.18 10.17
C ALA A 749 23.39 37.87 10.77
N PRO A 750 24.46 38.14 10.00
CA PRO A 750 25.60 38.92 10.49
C PRO A 750 25.15 40.29 11.00
N ALA A 751 25.49 40.63 12.25
CA ALA A 751 25.04 41.87 12.90
C ALA A 751 25.78 43.15 12.44
N LEU A 752 26.76 42.99 11.53
CA LEU A 752 27.48 44.09 10.89
C LEU A 752 27.50 43.89 9.38
N ALA A 753 27.25 44.98 8.65
CA ALA A 753 27.59 45.15 7.25
C ALA A 753 28.72 46.18 7.14
N ILE A 754 29.43 46.17 6.02
CA ILE A 754 30.37 47.22 5.64
C ILE A 754 29.81 47.87 4.38
N GLU A 755 29.88 49.19 4.31
CA GLU A 755 29.54 49.97 3.12
C GLU A 755 30.30 49.53 1.88
N ASP A 756 29.63 49.59 0.72
CA ASP A 756 30.07 49.13 -0.61
C ASP A 756 30.52 47.66 -0.72
N ALA A 757 30.62 46.94 0.39
CA ALA A 757 30.81 45.51 0.45
C ALA A 757 29.47 44.75 0.31
N ALA A 758 29.48 43.66 -0.46
CA ALA A 758 28.31 42.79 -0.58
C ALA A 758 28.03 42.05 0.74
N TYR A 759 27.00 42.49 1.47
CA TYR A 759 26.44 41.74 2.58
C TYR A 759 25.73 40.50 2.05
N SER A 760 25.97 39.36 2.70
CA SER A 760 25.28 38.11 2.39
C SER A 760 24.88 37.38 3.66
N TYR A 761 23.65 36.84 3.64
CA TYR A 761 23.13 35.95 4.66
C TYR A 761 22.46 34.77 3.97
N ASN A 762 22.92 33.56 4.27
CA ASN A 762 22.35 32.32 3.76
C ASN A 762 21.72 31.57 4.95
N PRO A 763 20.42 31.81 5.25
CA PRO A 763 19.78 31.33 6.46
C PRO A 763 19.58 29.82 6.41
N SER A 764 20.00 29.12 7.46
CA SER A 764 19.54 27.76 7.72
C SER A 764 18.16 27.77 8.36
N ARG A 765 17.29 26.86 7.93
CA ARG A 765 16.06 26.47 8.63
C ARG A 765 16.18 25.05 9.14
N ASN A 766 15.60 24.78 10.29
CA ASN A 766 15.17 23.44 10.66
C ASN A 766 13.65 23.41 10.58
N ASP A 767 13.14 22.65 9.62
CA ASP A 767 11.71 22.45 9.41
C ASP A 767 11.41 20.97 9.72
N PRO A 768 10.61 20.68 10.76
CA PRO A 768 10.39 19.33 11.27
C PRO A 768 9.61 18.40 10.32
N ASP A 769 8.63 18.91 9.57
CA ASP A 769 7.81 18.11 8.64
C ASP A 769 8.52 17.77 7.32
N GLY A 770 9.51 18.58 6.94
CA GLY A 770 10.20 18.50 5.67
C GLY A 770 10.72 19.89 5.27
N PRO A 771 11.59 20.04 4.26
CA PRO A 771 12.26 21.32 4.01
C PRO A 771 11.29 22.40 3.48
N GLY A 772 10.79 23.28 4.36
CA GLY A 772 9.80 24.31 4.06
C GLY A 772 10.06 25.13 2.81
N GLN A 773 9.00 25.39 2.05
CA GLN A 773 9.09 25.59 0.60
C GLN A 773 9.47 27.02 0.17
N SER A 774 9.20 28.05 0.98
CA SER A 774 9.38 29.44 0.52
C SER A 774 9.87 30.43 1.57
N TRP A 775 10.94 31.15 1.24
CA TRP A 775 11.47 32.26 2.01
C TRP A 775 10.95 33.62 1.51
N SER A 776 10.77 34.55 2.44
CA SER A 776 10.28 35.90 2.20
C SER A 776 10.97 36.93 3.10
N LEU A 777 10.80 38.21 2.77
CA LEU A 777 11.20 39.34 3.61
C LEU A 777 9.95 39.90 4.27
N SER A 778 9.98 40.07 5.59
CA SER A 778 8.81 40.53 6.34
C SER A 778 8.61 42.04 6.24
N ALA A 779 7.44 42.53 6.63
CA ALA A 779 7.16 43.96 6.73
C ALA A 779 8.03 44.73 7.75
N ALA A 780 8.81 44.03 8.59
CA ALA A 780 9.79 44.63 9.51
C ALA A 780 11.20 44.76 8.89
N HIS A 781 11.39 44.35 7.63
CA HIS A 781 12.65 44.52 6.90
C HIS A 781 12.85 45.98 6.47
N THR A 782 14.04 46.53 6.73
CA THR A 782 14.38 47.92 6.35
C THR A 782 15.75 48.08 5.66
N CYS A 783 16.53 47.00 5.52
CA CYS A 783 17.64 47.01 4.56
C CYS A 783 17.09 46.95 3.12
N GLY A 784 17.90 47.37 2.14
CA GLY A 784 17.62 47.07 0.73
C GLY A 784 17.92 45.60 0.40
N GLY A 785 17.70 45.21 -0.85
CA GLY A 785 18.07 43.89 -1.38
C GLY A 785 16.89 43.00 -1.75
N SER A 786 17.16 41.70 -1.88
CA SER A 786 16.15 40.69 -2.19
C SER A 786 16.55 39.33 -1.61
N ILE A 787 15.54 38.50 -1.33
CA ILE A 787 15.72 37.11 -0.90
C ILE A 787 15.38 36.15 -2.05
N VAL A 788 16.15 35.08 -2.20
CA VAL A 788 15.86 34.00 -3.15
C VAL A 788 14.86 33.02 -2.52
N PRO A 789 13.60 32.90 -2.99
CA PRO A 789 12.56 32.19 -2.25
C PRO A 789 12.84 30.70 -1.99
N ALA A 790 13.57 30.02 -2.89
CA ALA A 790 13.87 28.58 -2.75
C ALA A 790 15.00 28.27 -1.75
N THR A 791 15.96 29.18 -1.57
CA THR A 791 17.16 28.94 -0.75
C THR A 791 17.20 29.78 0.52
N GLY A 792 16.49 30.90 0.56
CA GLY A 792 16.58 31.90 1.63
C GLY A 792 17.76 32.84 1.50
N ALA A 793 18.65 32.64 0.51
CA ALA A 793 19.82 33.47 0.32
C ALA A 793 19.39 34.94 0.11
N PHE A 794 19.77 35.79 1.06
CA PHE A 794 19.53 37.22 1.06
C PHE A 794 20.86 37.94 0.88
N SER A 795 20.88 38.91 -0.03
CA SER A 795 22.04 39.79 -0.20
C SER A 795 21.63 41.22 -0.54
N PHE A 796 22.47 42.14 -0.11
CA PHE A 796 22.42 43.56 -0.47
C PHE A 796 23.81 44.17 -0.36
N THR A 797 24.01 45.30 -1.02
CA THR A 797 25.16 46.17 -0.74
C THR A 797 24.58 47.43 -0.07
N PRO A 798 24.99 47.80 1.15
CA PRO A 798 24.74 49.13 1.67
C PRO A 798 25.58 50.10 0.83
N ALA A 799 24.93 51.01 0.11
CA ALA A 799 25.59 51.85 -0.89
C ALA A 799 25.02 53.28 -0.90
N GLY A 800 25.91 54.25 -1.11
CA GLY A 800 25.61 55.67 -1.21
C GLY A 800 26.04 56.46 0.04
N PRO A 801 26.55 57.70 -0.12
CA PRO A 801 27.63 58.29 0.69
C PRO A 801 27.30 58.66 2.14
N VAL A 802 26.12 58.29 2.65
CA VAL A 802 25.88 58.17 4.09
C VAL A 802 25.02 56.92 4.28
N PRO A 803 25.59 55.81 4.75
CA PRO A 803 24.79 54.64 5.05
C PRO A 803 23.99 54.93 6.33
N PRO A 804 22.73 54.46 6.44
CA PRO A 804 22.03 54.53 7.72
C PRO A 804 22.81 53.71 8.75
N ALA A 805 23.04 54.27 9.95
CA ALA A 805 23.90 53.65 10.98
C ALA A 805 23.51 52.20 11.35
N GLY A 806 22.28 51.79 11.05
CA GLY A 806 21.93 50.39 10.85
C GLY A 806 20.62 50.24 10.08
N CYS A 807 20.33 49.00 9.66
CA CYS A 807 19.06 48.58 9.07
C CYS A 807 18.62 47.24 9.66
N VAL A 808 17.38 46.81 9.39
CA VAL A 808 16.85 45.54 9.89
C VAL A 808 16.76 44.53 8.76
N VAL A 809 17.51 43.42 8.87
CA VAL A 809 17.26 42.21 8.09
C VAL A 809 16.12 41.48 8.79
N SER A 810 14.98 41.31 8.12
CA SER A 810 13.87 40.52 8.66
C SER A 810 13.42 39.49 7.64
N VAL A 811 13.75 38.23 7.96
CA VAL A 811 13.45 37.07 7.12
C VAL A 811 12.38 36.22 7.77
N GLU A 812 11.56 35.58 6.94
CA GLU A 812 10.53 34.65 7.35
C GLU A 812 10.46 33.52 6.32
N VAL A 813 10.31 32.29 6.78
CA VAL A 813 10.12 31.11 5.91
C VAL A 813 8.78 30.46 6.21
N CYS A 814 8.11 29.98 5.17
CA CYS A 814 6.86 29.26 5.26
C CYS A 814 6.99 27.86 4.64
N ASP A 815 6.29 26.90 5.25
CA ASP A 815 6.30 25.48 4.89
C ASP A 815 5.67 25.18 3.52
N GLY A 816 4.62 25.90 3.12
CA GLY A 816 3.80 25.60 1.94
C GLY A 816 2.66 24.60 2.17
N GLY A 817 2.34 24.29 3.43
CA GLY A 817 1.31 23.33 3.83
C GLY A 817 -0.12 23.87 3.85
N THR A 818 -1.00 23.18 4.57
CA THR A 818 -2.42 23.56 4.75
C THR A 818 -2.89 23.31 6.19
N PRO A 819 -3.04 24.37 7.02
CA PRO A 819 -2.68 25.76 6.75
C PRO A 819 -1.18 25.92 6.49
N ASN A 820 -0.80 26.85 5.61
CA ASN A 820 0.60 27.23 5.44
C ASN A 820 1.03 28.04 6.68
N LEU A 821 1.92 27.51 7.50
CA LEU A 821 2.52 28.23 8.61
C LEU A 821 3.84 28.86 8.19
N CYS A 822 4.33 29.77 9.04
CA CYS A 822 5.55 30.53 8.80
C CYS A 822 6.28 30.72 10.12
N SER A 823 7.61 30.88 10.05
CA SER A 823 8.52 30.98 11.20
C SER A 823 8.26 32.16 12.15
N GLY A 824 7.40 33.09 11.75
CA GLY A 824 7.44 34.46 12.23
C GLY A 824 8.65 35.22 11.66
N PRO A 825 8.62 36.56 11.73
CA PRO A 825 9.71 37.40 11.25
C PRO A 825 10.91 37.36 12.21
N GLN A 826 11.99 36.67 11.84
CA GLN A 826 13.26 36.79 12.56
C GLN A 826 13.94 38.12 12.19
N THR A 827 13.98 39.06 13.13
CA THR A 827 14.65 40.36 12.95
C THR A 827 16.08 40.36 13.48
N THR A 828 17.04 40.74 12.64
CA THR A 828 18.41 41.12 13.06
C THR A 828 18.63 42.60 12.77
N SER A 829 19.03 43.37 13.78
CA SER A 829 19.56 44.72 13.57
C SER A 829 21.01 44.60 13.07
N VAL A 830 21.26 45.13 11.88
CA VAL A 830 22.57 45.13 11.23
C VAL A 830 23.12 46.55 11.31
N GLY A 831 24.18 46.76 12.08
CA GLY A 831 24.92 48.03 12.03
C GLY A 831 25.70 48.12 10.73
N ILE A 832 25.67 49.27 10.05
CA ILE A 832 26.49 49.49 8.85
C ILE A 832 27.74 50.27 9.27
N MET A 833 28.90 49.65 9.06
CA MET A 833 30.19 50.33 9.19
C MET A 833 30.43 51.11 7.90
N ALA A 834 30.40 52.45 8.01
CA ALA A 834 30.73 53.33 6.90
C ALA A 834 32.20 53.15 6.47
N ILE A 835 32.44 53.33 5.17
CA ILE A 835 33.75 53.55 4.58
C ILE A 835 33.87 55.05 4.26
N ASN A 836 35.08 55.56 4.04
CA ASN A 836 35.26 56.91 3.55
C ASN A 836 35.02 56.94 2.03
N ASP A 837 34.01 57.68 1.58
CA ASP A 837 33.60 57.77 0.18
C ASP A 837 34.29 58.97 -0.52
N PRO A 838 34.50 58.97 -1.85
CA PRO A 838 35.19 60.09 -2.51
C PRO A 838 34.31 61.35 -2.61
N PRO A 839 34.85 62.56 -2.33
CA PRO A 839 34.09 63.80 -2.34
C PRO A 839 33.47 64.12 -3.72
N VAL A 840 32.17 64.36 -3.77
CA VAL A 840 31.43 64.65 -4.99
C VAL A 840 31.60 66.12 -5.39
N ALA A 841 32.31 66.37 -6.49
CA ALA A 841 32.39 67.69 -7.11
C ALA A 841 31.57 67.78 -8.41
N THR A 842 30.75 68.82 -8.54
CA THR A 842 29.93 69.13 -9.73
C THR A 842 30.25 70.53 -10.27
N ALA A 843 30.31 70.65 -11.60
CA ALA A 843 30.66 71.87 -12.31
C ALA A 843 30.16 71.81 -13.76
N PRO A 844 29.89 72.94 -14.43
CA PRO A 844 29.64 72.97 -15.86
C PRO A 844 30.88 72.54 -16.66
N ALA A 845 30.70 71.86 -17.80
CA ALA A 845 31.83 71.48 -18.66
C ALA A 845 32.43 72.70 -19.37
N ASN A 846 31.55 73.54 -19.94
CA ASN A 846 31.91 74.75 -20.68
C ASN A 846 31.07 75.92 -20.15
N VAL A 847 31.64 77.12 -20.06
CA VAL A 847 30.92 78.39 -19.90
C VAL A 847 31.46 79.44 -20.88
N GLY A 848 30.62 80.41 -21.24
CA GLY A 848 31.10 81.66 -21.84
C GLY A 848 31.44 82.68 -20.75
N ALA A 849 32.32 83.61 -21.04
CA ALA A 849 32.47 84.87 -20.30
C ALA A 849 32.74 85.99 -21.30
N ASP A 850 32.45 87.22 -20.96
CA ASP A 850 32.82 88.39 -21.78
C ASP A 850 34.02 89.05 -21.09
N GLU A 851 35.01 89.55 -21.85
CA GLU A 851 36.15 90.22 -21.22
C GLU A 851 35.73 91.49 -20.44
N ASP A 852 36.57 91.85 -19.46
CA ASP A 852 36.36 92.86 -18.41
C ASP A 852 35.10 92.76 -17.53
N THR A 853 34.17 91.86 -17.82
CA THR A 853 32.95 91.62 -17.03
C THR A 853 33.16 90.46 -16.04
N PRO A 854 33.10 90.69 -14.71
CA PRO A 854 33.17 89.61 -13.75
C PRO A 854 31.98 88.64 -13.86
N ARG A 855 32.25 87.35 -14.16
CA ARG A 855 31.25 86.29 -14.23
C ARG A 855 31.10 85.58 -12.88
N THR A 856 29.88 85.55 -12.34
CA THR A 856 29.51 84.72 -11.19
C THR A 856 28.94 83.36 -11.64
N PHE A 857 29.43 82.27 -11.06
CA PHE A 857 28.95 80.91 -11.37
C PHE A 857 27.65 80.63 -10.62
N SER A 858 26.51 80.71 -11.30
CA SER A 858 25.18 80.68 -10.68
C SER A 858 24.17 79.82 -11.44
N GLY A 859 23.01 79.55 -10.81
CA GLY A 859 21.96 78.72 -11.40
C GLY A 859 22.45 77.32 -11.77
N SER A 860 22.31 76.94 -13.04
CA SER A 860 22.80 75.67 -13.59
C SER A 860 24.31 75.62 -13.83
N GLU A 861 25.03 76.74 -13.76
CA GLU A 861 26.49 76.83 -13.86
C GLU A 861 27.18 76.87 -12.50
N ARG A 862 26.41 76.90 -11.40
CA ARG A 862 26.91 76.94 -10.03
C ARG A 862 27.80 75.73 -9.74
N LEU A 863 29.06 75.95 -9.37
CA LEU A 863 29.88 74.89 -8.78
C LEU A 863 29.22 74.45 -7.47
N ALA A 864 29.15 73.14 -7.26
CA ALA A 864 28.64 72.59 -6.00
C ALA A 864 29.41 71.33 -5.63
N LEU A 865 29.61 71.14 -4.33
CA LEU A 865 30.31 69.98 -3.78
C LEU A 865 29.53 69.36 -2.62
N GLY A 866 29.72 68.06 -2.45
CA GLY A 866 29.15 67.29 -1.36
C GLY A 866 30.14 66.22 -0.93
N ASP A 867 30.40 66.21 0.36
CA ASP A 867 31.12 65.18 1.09
C ASP A 867 30.32 65.04 2.39
N ALA A 868 30.02 63.81 2.78
CA ALA A 868 28.92 63.52 3.71
C ALA A 868 29.36 62.70 4.94
N ASP A 869 30.61 62.27 4.93
CA ASP A 869 31.30 61.39 5.84
C ASP A 869 32.60 62.04 6.38
N SER A 870 33.27 62.90 5.59
CA SER A 870 34.45 63.66 6.03
C SER A 870 34.07 64.91 6.83
N ALA A 871 34.69 65.08 7.99
CA ALA A 871 34.49 66.26 8.84
C ALA A 871 35.09 67.55 8.25
N SER A 872 36.01 67.45 7.29
CA SER A 872 36.64 68.58 6.60
C SER A 872 37.16 68.12 5.24
N VAL A 873 37.04 68.98 4.23
CA VAL A 873 37.64 68.83 2.90
C VAL A 873 38.62 69.95 2.62
N GLN A 874 39.58 69.69 1.74
CA GLN A 874 40.47 70.65 1.12
C GLN A 874 40.00 70.95 -0.30
N VAL A 875 39.72 72.21 -0.60
CA VAL A 875 39.37 72.70 -1.93
C VAL A 875 40.57 73.41 -2.54
N THR A 876 40.89 73.11 -3.79
CA THR A 876 41.80 73.91 -4.63
C THR A 876 41.05 74.46 -5.83
N LEU A 877 41.22 75.76 -6.12
CA LEU A 877 40.72 76.44 -7.31
C LEU A 877 41.89 77.16 -8.01
N THR A 878 42.03 76.99 -9.32
CA THR A 878 43.12 77.61 -10.11
C THR A 878 42.62 78.01 -11.50
N VAL A 879 42.94 79.21 -11.97
CA VAL A 879 42.66 79.68 -13.34
C VAL A 879 43.92 80.22 -14.01
N ASN A 880 44.03 80.04 -15.33
CA ASN A 880 45.21 80.45 -16.10
C ASN A 880 45.14 81.90 -16.65
N ASN A 881 43.96 82.37 -17.04
CA ASN A 881 43.73 83.70 -17.64
C ASN A 881 42.61 84.46 -16.90
N GLY A 882 42.82 84.74 -15.61
CA GLY A 882 41.90 85.51 -14.79
C GLY A 882 42.22 85.47 -13.30
N ARG A 883 41.28 85.92 -12.48
CA ARG A 883 41.36 85.97 -11.02
C ARG A 883 40.01 85.54 -10.42
N LEU A 884 40.06 84.85 -9.28
CA LEU A 884 38.93 84.20 -8.63
C LEU A 884 38.61 84.90 -7.31
N SER A 885 37.33 85.00 -6.97
CA SER A 885 36.88 85.56 -5.70
C SER A 885 35.68 84.79 -5.14
N LEU A 886 35.61 84.65 -3.82
CA LEU A 886 34.53 84.01 -3.08
C LEU A 886 33.83 85.07 -2.20
N ALA A 887 32.50 85.20 -2.29
CA ALA A 887 31.77 86.13 -1.42
C ALA A 887 31.55 85.55 0.00
N THR A 888 31.57 84.22 0.15
CA THR A 888 31.45 83.54 1.45
C THR A 888 32.79 82.96 1.89
N LEU A 889 33.45 83.64 2.84
CA LEU A 889 34.71 83.22 3.46
C LEU A 889 34.52 82.59 4.86
N ALA A 890 33.28 82.52 5.36
CA ALA A 890 32.98 82.06 6.71
C ALA A 890 33.17 80.54 6.84
N GLY A 891 34.04 80.11 7.77
CA GLY A 891 34.36 78.70 7.98
C GLY A 891 35.48 78.15 7.10
N LEU A 892 36.11 79.00 6.27
CA LEU A 892 37.27 78.63 5.45
C LEU A 892 38.58 78.88 6.21
N SER A 893 39.55 77.98 6.03
CA SER A 893 40.93 78.12 6.50
C SER A 893 41.87 78.03 5.31
N PHE A 894 42.27 79.19 4.77
CA PHE A 894 43.17 79.26 3.62
C PHE A 894 44.57 78.70 3.91
N LEU A 895 45.12 78.06 2.88
CA LEU A 895 46.47 77.49 2.80
C LEU A 895 47.31 78.20 1.74
N ASP A 896 46.68 78.61 0.64
CA ASP A 896 47.19 79.53 -0.38
C ASP A 896 46.04 80.44 -0.84
N GLY A 897 46.35 81.70 -1.18
CA GLY A 897 45.35 82.74 -1.45
C GLY A 897 44.64 83.26 -0.19
N ASP A 898 43.68 84.16 -0.36
CA ASP A 898 42.81 84.68 0.73
C ASP A 898 41.31 84.64 0.40
N GLY A 899 40.96 84.25 -0.83
CA GLY A 899 39.58 84.20 -1.31
C GLY A 899 39.17 85.42 -2.15
N SER A 900 40.05 86.40 -2.36
CA SER A 900 39.77 87.64 -3.09
C SER A 900 40.84 87.96 -4.14
N ASP A 901 40.46 87.98 -5.41
CA ASP A 901 41.37 88.30 -6.53
C ASP A 901 42.54 87.29 -6.61
N ASP A 902 42.28 85.99 -6.49
CA ASP A 902 43.31 84.93 -6.50
C ASP A 902 43.43 84.27 -7.89
N ALA A 903 44.64 84.15 -8.44
CA ALA A 903 44.87 83.28 -9.61
C ALA A 903 44.81 81.78 -9.25
N SER A 904 45.15 81.46 -8.01
CA SER A 904 44.93 80.15 -7.39
C SER A 904 44.73 80.31 -5.89
N MET A 905 43.74 79.62 -5.34
CA MET A 905 43.46 79.55 -3.91
C MET A 905 43.32 78.10 -3.45
N ARG A 906 43.65 77.82 -2.19
CA ARG A 906 43.42 76.54 -1.54
C ARG A 906 43.01 76.74 -0.10
N PHE A 907 41.97 76.05 0.36
CA PHE A 907 41.47 76.17 1.73
C PHE A 907 40.94 74.83 2.26
N ASN A 908 41.04 74.64 3.58
CA ASN A 908 40.32 73.58 4.30
C ASN A 908 39.02 74.16 4.87
N ALA A 909 37.91 73.40 4.82
CA ALA A 909 36.63 73.78 5.41
C ALA A 909 35.74 72.54 5.63
N THR A 910 34.65 72.66 6.40
CA THR A 910 33.61 71.61 6.41
C THR A 910 32.92 71.55 5.03
N PRO A 911 32.40 70.39 4.59
CA PRO A 911 31.79 70.26 3.26
C PRO A 911 30.70 71.31 2.97
N ALA A 912 29.83 71.59 3.95
CA ALA A 912 28.78 72.60 3.82
C ALA A 912 29.31 74.05 3.73
N ALA A 913 30.43 74.38 4.40
CA ALA A 913 31.07 75.69 4.28
C ALA A 913 31.83 75.83 2.95
N ALA A 914 32.44 74.74 2.47
CA ALA A 914 33.09 74.67 1.17
C ALA A 914 32.08 74.80 0.00
N ASP A 915 30.91 74.14 0.05
CA ASP A 915 29.84 74.32 -0.94
C ASP A 915 29.32 75.77 -0.94
N ALA A 916 29.01 76.32 0.24
CA ALA A 916 28.55 77.70 0.39
C ALA A 916 29.58 78.73 -0.14
N ALA A 917 30.87 78.42 -0.06
CA ALA A 917 31.93 79.23 -0.67
C ALA A 917 31.93 79.13 -2.19
N VAL A 918 32.09 77.93 -2.77
CA VAL A 918 32.20 77.77 -4.24
C VAL A 918 30.91 78.14 -4.98
N ALA A 919 29.76 78.04 -4.32
CA ALA A 919 28.47 78.57 -4.81
C ALA A 919 28.43 80.10 -4.95
N THR A 920 29.44 80.82 -4.42
CA THR A 920 29.63 82.27 -4.57
C THR A 920 30.86 82.64 -5.41
N LEU A 921 31.43 81.68 -6.14
CA LEU A 921 32.61 81.91 -6.97
C LEU A 921 32.31 82.92 -8.09
N SER A 922 33.19 83.92 -8.19
CA SER A 922 33.28 84.83 -9.32
C SER A 922 34.64 84.70 -9.99
N LEU A 923 34.65 84.68 -11.32
CA LEU A 923 35.83 84.87 -12.15
C LEU A 923 35.82 86.31 -12.68
N ARG A 924 36.90 87.06 -12.47
CA ARG A 924 37.23 88.19 -13.34
C ARG A 924 38.21 87.69 -14.40
N PRO A 925 37.90 87.78 -15.71
CA PRO A 925 38.88 87.56 -16.77
C PRO A 925 40.15 88.40 -16.57
N SER A 926 41.26 87.99 -17.19
CA SER A 926 42.34 88.95 -17.43
C SER A 926 41.77 90.10 -18.29
N ALA A 927 42.13 91.35 -17.96
CA ALA A 927 41.79 92.48 -18.81
C ALA A 927 42.43 92.32 -20.18
N ASP A 928 41.73 92.75 -21.23
CA ASP A 928 42.20 92.72 -22.62
C ASP A 928 42.66 91.29 -23.04
N TYR A 929 41.91 90.25 -22.65
CA TYR A 929 42.16 88.84 -23.01
C TYR A 929 40.90 88.11 -23.49
N ASN A 930 40.86 87.86 -24.80
CA ASN A 930 39.91 86.96 -25.43
C ASN A 930 40.53 85.58 -25.73
N GLY A 931 39.71 84.53 -25.69
CA GLY A 931 40.14 83.15 -25.97
C GLY A 931 39.81 82.13 -24.87
N SER A 932 40.60 81.06 -24.78
CA SER A 932 40.33 79.93 -23.89
C SER A 932 41.03 80.06 -22.54
N ALA A 933 40.25 80.25 -21.48
CA ALA A 933 40.67 80.03 -20.10
C ALA A 933 40.19 78.66 -19.58
N THR A 934 40.86 78.14 -18.55
CA THR A 934 40.47 76.91 -17.86
C THR A 934 40.49 77.16 -16.36
N LEU A 935 39.36 76.93 -15.69
CA LEU A 935 39.26 76.88 -14.23
C LEU A 935 39.33 75.41 -13.80
N ASN A 936 40.37 75.06 -13.06
CA ASN A 936 40.50 73.77 -12.40
C ASN A 936 39.96 73.85 -10.97
N PHE A 937 39.17 72.87 -10.59
CA PHE A 937 38.53 72.72 -9.29
C PHE A 937 38.79 71.30 -8.77
N SER A 938 39.38 71.20 -7.58
CA SER A 938 39.70 69.93 -6.92
C SER A 938 39.14 69.93 -5.51
N VAL A 939 38.58 68.79 -5.08
CA VAL A 939 38.20 68.53 -3.69
C VAL A 939 38.90 67.26 -3.22
N ASP A 940 39.51 67.30 -2.04
CA ASP A 940 40.29 66.23 -1.42
C ASP A 940 39.91 66.13 0.07
N ASP A 941 39.69 64.93 0.57
CA ASP A 941 39.39 64.63 1.98
C ASP A 941 40.63 64.16 2.77
N GLY A 942 41.71 63.78 2.08
CA GLY A 942 42.90 63.17 2.65
C GLY A 942 42.76 61.68 2.98
N ALA A 943 41.71 61.00 2.51
CA ALA A 943 41.39 59.60 2.81
C ALA A 943 41.02 58.77 1.56
N ALA A 944 40.23 59.34 0.65
CA ALA A 944 39.88 58.77 -0.65
C ALA A 944 40.75 59.36 -1.79
N ALA A 945 40.26 59.30 -3.02
CA ALA A 945 40.94 59.89 -4.19
C ALA A 945 40.31 61.23 -4.55
N ALA A 946 41.10 62.31 -4.45
CA ALA A 946 40.69 63.67 -4.75
C ALA A 946 39.97 63.81 -6.12
N VAL A 947 38.79 64.40 -6.12
CA VAL A 947 37.94 64.54 -7.31
C VAL A 947 38.18 65.89 -7.98
N GLN A 948 38.50 65.84 -9.28
CA GLN A 948 38.86 67.00 -10.09
C GLN A 948 37.84 67.28 -11.19
N ARG A 949 37.64 68.57 -11.48
CA ARG A 949 36.85 69.12 -12.58
C ARG A 949 37.65 70.23 -13.26
N SER A 950 37.64 70.24 -14.59
CA SER A 950 38.16 71.34 -15.40
C SER A 950 36.99 71.96 -16.16
N ILE A 951 36.80 73.27 -15.99
CA ILE A 951 35.75 74.06 -16.62
C ILE A 951 36.42 74.84 -17.76
N ALA A 952 36.03 74.57 -19.00
CA ALA A 952 36.47 75.36 -20.15
C ALA A 952 35.70 76.69 -20.18
N ILE A 953 36.41 77.80 -20.20
CA ILE A 953 35.83 79.15 -20.26
C ILE A 953 36.22 79.75 -21.61
N ALA A 954 35.22 79.99 -22.46
CA ALA A 954 35.40 80.77 -23.67
C ALA A 954 35.18 82.25 -23.34
N ILE A 955 36.27 83.02 -23.24
CA ILE A 955 36.23 84.46 -23.05
C ILE A 955 36.03 85.10 -24.43
N ALA A 956 34.83 85.64 -24.64
CA ALA A 956 34.44 86.38 -25.82
C ALA A 956 35.08 87.77 -25.81
N ALA A 957 35.40 88.25 -27.01
CA ALA A 957 35.92 89.59 -27.18
C ALA A 957 34.82 90.64 -26.97
N GLN A 958 35.15 91.72 -26.30
CA GLN A 958 34.35 92.94 -26.30
C GLN A 958 34.85 93.88 -27.41
N ALA A 959 34.22 95.04 -27.56
CA ALA A 959 34.62 96.04 -28.55
C ALA A 959 34.84 97.36 -27.83
N ASP A 960 36.11 97.71 -27.60
CA ASP A 960 36.48 98.89 -26.81
C ASP A 960 36.61 100.14 -27.70
N ILE A 961 36.76 99.94 -29.02
CA ILE A 961 36.83 100.98 -30.06
C ILE A 961 35.51 101.20 -30.80
N VAL A 962 35.17 102.47 -31.07
CA VAL A 962 34.04 102.91 -31.88
C VAL A 962 34.52 103.68 -33.13
N ASP A 963 33.92 103.41 -34.30
CA ASP A 963 34.23 104.15 -35.53
C ASP A 963 33.91 105.65 -35.41
N ASP A 964 34.87 106.48 -35.80
CA ASP A 964 34.90 107.92 -35.61
C ASP A 964 34.36 108.70 -36.82
N THR A 965 33.75 109.86 -36.58
CA THR A 965 33.35 110.80 -37.64
C THR A 965 33.57 112.24 -37.22
N VAL A 966 34.51 112.92 -37.89
CA VAL A 966 34.92 114.30 -37.59
C VAL A 966 34.72 115.23 -38.79
N GLY A 967 34.64 116.53 -38.53
CA GLY A 967 34.37 117.55 -39.55
C GLY A 967 35.43 118.65 -39.56
N VAL A 968 35.88 119.06 -40.75
CA VAL A 968 36.84 120.14 -40.97
C VAL A 968 36.44 120.98 -42.20
N LEU A 969 36.98 122.18 -42.31
CA LEU A 969 36.92 122.98 -43.55
C LEU A 969 38.11 122.59 -44.45
N GLU A 970 37.98 122.75 -45.77
CA GLU A 970 39.17 122.72 -46.63
C GLU A 970 40.16 123.84 -46.25
N ASP A 971 41.43 123.63 -46.59
CA ASP A 971 42.58 124.47 -46.22
C ASP A 971 42.81 124.70 -44.71
N SER A 972 42.09 123.97 -43.84
CA SER A 972 42.17 124.07 -42.38
C SER A 972 42.62 122.76 -41.72
N SER A 973 43.50 122.83 -40.72
CA SER A 973 43.89 121.67 -39.91
C SER A 973 42.91 121.42 -38.75
N LEU A 974 42.61 120.15 -38.48
CA LEU A 974 41.86 119.70 -37.29
C LEU A 974 42.77 118.88 -36.37
N VAL A 975 42.61 119.05 -35.06
CA VAL A 975 43.16 118.14 -34.05
C VAL A 975 42.02 117.55 -33.23
N PHE A 976 41.98 116.22 -33.17
CA PHE A 976 41.04 115.42 -32.40
C PHE A 976 41.79 114.29 -31.69
N ASN A 977 41.15 113.56 -30.79
CA ASN A 977 41.77 112.46 -30.06
C ASN A 977 40.77 111.32 -29.88
N VAL A 978 41.08 110.19 -30.51
CA VAL A 978 40.19 109.02 -30.66
C VAL A 978 39.97 108.26 -29.35
N ILE A 979 41.00 108.21 -28.50
CA ILE A 979 40.93 107.54 -27.19
C ILE A 979 40.01 108.31 -26.21
N SER A 980 39.96 109.64 -26.30
CA SER A 980 39.29 110.50 -25.32
C SER A 980 38.01 111.20 -25.83
N GLY A 981 37.63 111.02 -27.09
CA GLY A 981 36.50 111.71 -27.69
C GLY A 981 36.63 113.24 -27.75
N THR A 982 37.85 113.78 -27.74
CA THR A 982 38.06 115.23 -27.83
C THR A 982 38.29 115.71 -29.26
N GLY A 983 37.86 116.94 -29.57
CA GLY A 983 37.95 117.51 -30.92
C GLY A 983 36.88 117.03 -31.93
N GLY A 984 35.92 116.22 -31.50
CA GLY A 984 34.79 115.74 -32.32
C GLY A 984 34.67 114.22 -32.45
N ALA A 985 35.69 113.50 -31.97
CA ALA A 985 35.69 112.04 -31.87
C ALA A 985 34.71 111.50 -30.81
N SER A 986 34.47 110.19 -30.85
CA SER A 986 33.83 109.42 -29.77
C SER A 986 34.85 109.01 -28.69
N PRO A 987 34.47 108.86 -27.41
CA PRO A 987 35.35 108.30 -26.39
C PRO A 987 35.29 106.77 -26.37
N ASP A 988 36.42 106.14 -26.66
CA ASP A 988 36.64 104.68 -26.56
C ASP A 988 36.80 104.22 -25.08
N ASN A 989 36.64 102.92 -24.80
CA ASN A 989 36.59 102.36 -23.43
C ASN A 989 37.53 101.15 -23.24
N PHE A 990 38.84 101.42 -23.18
CA PHE A 990 39.86 100.40 -22.90
C PHE A 990 40.02 100.14 -21.40
N ALA A 991 40.18 98.88 -20.97
CA ALA A 991 40.40 98.55 -19.56
C ALA A 991 41.86 98.67 -19.07
N GLY A 992 42.83 98.72 -20.00
CA GLY A 992 44.25 98.93 -19.70
C GLY A 992 44.72 100.38 -19.75
N THR A 993 45.94 100.61 -20.21
CA THR A 993 46.46 101.95 -20.55
C THR A 993 46.60 102.03 -22.07
N PRO A 994 45.65 102.65 -22.79
CA PRO A 994 45.64 102.64 -24.24
C PRO A 994 46.73 103.53 -24.82
N ILE A 995 47.35 103.06 -25.90
CA ILE A 995 48.40 103.75 -26.64
C ILE A 995 48.04 103.68 -28.13
N LEU A 996 47.77 104.83 -28.75
CA LEU A 996 47.56 104.91 -30.20
C LEU A 996 48.87 104.53 -30.90
N SER A 997 48.85 103.42 -31.64
CA SER A 997 50.06 102.71 -32.10
C SER A 997 50.28 102.84 -33.61
N ALA A 998 49.22 103.03 -34.39
CA ALA A 998 49.28 103.28 -35.83
C ALA A 998 48.08 104.08 -36.34
N ILE A 999 48.28 104.75 -37.48
CA ILE A 999 47.21 105.27 -38.34
C ILE A 999 47.49 104.87 -39.79
N GLY A 1000 46.44 104.70 -40.58
CA GLY A 1000 46.51 104.55 -42.03
C GLY A 1000 46.73 105.90 -42.74
N SER A 1001 47.06 105.85 -44.02
CA SER A 1001 47.19 107.04 -44.85
C SER A 1001 45.82 107.52 -45.34
N PRO A 1002 45.38 108.76 -45.03
CA PRO A 1002 44.31 109.42 -45.78
C PRO A 1002 44.59 109.49 -47.28
N SER A 1003 43.54 109.56 -48.09
CA SER A 1003 43.63 109.65 -49.56
C SER A 1003 43.60 111.09 -50.08
N HIS A 1004 43.05 112.01 -49.30
CA HIS A 1004 42.79 113.40 -49.69
C HIS A 1004 43.27 114.43 -48.66
N GLY A 1005 44.28 114.06 -47.88
CA GLY A 1005 44.94 114.93 -46.91
C GLY A 1005 46.20 114.29 -46.32
N THR A 1006 46.64 114.83 -45.19
CA THR A 1006 47.76 114.29 -44.40
C THR A 1006 47.35 114.18 -42.93
N ALA A 1007 47.75 113.09 -42.29
CA ALA A 1007 47.49 112.84 -40.87
C ALA A 1007 48.80 112.53 -40.14
N THR A 1008 48.91 112.98 -38.89
CA THR A 1008 49.95 112.58 -37.94
C THR A 1008 49.32 112.29 -36.58
N PHE A 1009 49.95 111.44 -35.76
CA PHE A 1009 49.42 111.05 -34.46
C PHE A 1009 50.46 111.12 -33.34
N ALA A 1010 49.96 111.19 -32.11
CA ALA A 1010 50.72 111.04 -30.87
C ALA A 1010 50.25 109.79 -30.10
N PRO A 1011 51.11 109.17 -29.26
CA PRO A 1011 50.76 107.95 -28.51
C PRO A 1011 49.57 108.11 -27.55
N ASP A 1012 49.22 109.34 -27.18
CA ASP A 1012 48.11 109.69 -26.27
C ASP A 1012 46.71 109.69 -26.93
N GLY A 1013 46.62 109.26 -28.19
CA GLY A 1013 45.36 109.24 -28.96
C GLY A 1013 45.16 110.43 -29.87
N SER A 1014 45.99 111.47 -29.78
CA SER A 1014 45.78 112.73 -30.52
C SER A 1014 46.19 112.58 -31.98
N ILE A 1015 45.30 112.94 -32.90
CA ILE A 1015 45.49 112.93 -34.35
C ILE A 1015 45.33 114.36 -34.89
N SER A 1016 46.31 114.81 -35.67
CA SER A 1016 46.28 116.07 -36.41
C SER A 1016 46.09 115.77 -37.90
N TYR A 1017 44.96 116.17 -38.46
CA TYR A 1017 44.63 116.03 -39.88
C TYR A 1017 44.65 117.38 -40.60
N THR A 1018 45.08 117.41 -41.86
CA THR A 1018 44.96 118.57 -42.75
C THR A 1018 44.56 118.08 -44.15
N PRO A 1019 43.47 118.57 -44.76
CA PRO A 1019 43.09 118.27 -46.14
C PRO A 1019 44.21 118.58 -47.14
N ALA A 1020 44.11 117.99 -48.32
CA ALA A 1020 44.77 118.53 -49.51
C ALA A 1020 44.14 119.89 -49.86
N ALA A 1021 44.95 120.81 -50.38
CA ALA A 1021 44.47 122.13 -50.76
C ALA A 1021 43.36 122.02 -51.82
N ASN A 1022 42.31 122.82 -51.67
CA ASN A 1022 41.13 122.82 -52.55
C ASN A 1022 40.43 121.44 -52.69
N PHE A 1023 40.51 120.57 -51.67
CA PHE A 1023 39.72 119.34 -51.61
C PHE A 1023 38.60 119.43 -50.58
N SER A 1024 37.36 119.39 -51.07
CA SER A 1024 36.14 119.21 -50.29
C SER A 1024 35.39 117.93 -50.69
N GLY A 1025 34.78 117.27 -49.72
CA GLY A 1025 34.20 115.93 -49.87
C GLY A 1025 34.34 115.09 -48.60
N SER A 1026 34.74 113.83 -48.77
CA SER A 1026 35.03 112.90 -47.66
C SER A 1026 36.40 112.28 -47.85
N ASP A 1027 37.13 112.14 -46.75
CA ASP A 1027 38.36 111.34 -46.65
C ASP A 1027 38.20 110.30 -45.52
N SER A 1028 39.04 109.27 -45.48
CA SER A 1028 38.99 108.27 -44.42
C SER A 1028 40.31 107.49 -44.27
N PHE A 1029 40.59 107.07 -43.04
CA PHE A 1029 41.68 106.14 -42.73
C PHE A 1029 41.37 105.35 -41.44
N GLY A 1030 41.94 104.15 -41.32
CA GLY A 1030 41.87 103.37 -40.08
C GLY A 1030 42.92 103.81 -39.06
N TYR A 1031 42.72 103.47 -37.80
CA TYR A 1031 43.70 103.61 -36.73
C TYR A 1031 43.80 102.33 -35.90
N SER A 1032 44.89 102.16 -35.15
CA SER A 1032 45.09 101.04 -34.24
C SER A 1032 45.55 101.51 -32.87
N VAL A 1033 44.90 101.03 -31.82
CA VAL A 1033 45.25 101.30 -30.41
C VAL A 1033 45.72 100.01 -29.78
N ASN A 1034 46.72 100.09 -28.90
CA ASN A 1034 47.19 98.97 -28.11
C ASN A 1034 46.83 99.21 -26.64
N SER A 1035 46.06 98.30 -26.06
CA SER A 1035 45.82 98.20 -24.61
C SER A 1035 46.18 96.78 -24.15
N GLY A 1036 46.68 96.64 -22.91
CA GLY A 1036 46.92 95.34 -22.22
C GLY A 1036 48.00 94.42 -22.81
N GLY A 1037 48.38 94.60 -24.07
CA GLY A 1037 49.16 93.67 -24.89
C GLY A 1037 48.44 93.23 -26.17
N VAL A 1038 47.15 93.55 -26.30
CA VAL A 1038 46.33 93.38 -27.52
C VAL A 1038 46.41 94.65 -28.38
N SER A 1039 45.98 94.54 -29.64
CA SER A 1039 45.92 95.64 -30.61
C SER A 1039 44.58 95.57 -31.33
N GLU A 1040 43.81 96.65 -31.22
CA GLU A 1040 42.49 96.82 -31.82
C GLU A 1040 42.55 97.84 -32.97
N SER A 1041 41.46 98.02 -33.72
CA SER A 1041 41.41 99.03 -34.79
C SER A 1041 40.00 99.53 -35.09
N GLY A 1042 39.90 100.84 -35.35
CA GLY A 1042 38.69 101.54 -35.79
C GLY A 1042 38.92 102.33 -37.07
N GLY A 1043 37.85 102.83 -37.68
CA GLY A 1043 37.87 103.74 -38.82
C GLY A 1043 37.62 105.20 -38.39
N ILE A 1044 38.25 106.15 -39.07
CA ILE A 1044 37.92 107.58 -38.99
C ILE A 1044 37.36 108.02 -40.35
N THR A 1045 36.17 108.60 -40.34
CA THR A 1045 35.59 109.31 -41.48
C THR A 1045 35.73 110.82 -41.28
N ILE A 1046 36.26 111.54 -42.28
CA ILE A 1046 36.43 112.99 -42.22
C ILE A 1046 35.56 113.66 -43.28
N SER A 1047 34.61 114.47 -42.83
CA SER A 1047 33.80 115.35 -43.70
C SER A 1047 34.52 116.68 -43.88
N ILE A 1048 34.85 117.02 -45.13
CA ILE A 1048 35.64 118.21 -45.48
C ILE A 1048 34.72 119.17 -46.23
N ALA A 1049 34.31 120.25 -45.58
CA ALA A 1049 33.38 121.24 -46.12
C ALA A 1049 34.11 122.34 -46.89
N ALA A 1050 33.49 122.79 -47.99
CA ALA A 1050 34.11 123.72 -48.93
C ALA A 1050 34.24 125.17 -48.42
N VAL A 1051 35.21 125.91 -48.96
CA VAL A 1051 35.49 127.34 -48.68
C VAL A 1051 35.77 128.07 -50.00
N ASN A 1052 35.26 129.30 -50.15
CA ASN A 1052 35.31 130.03 -51.44
C ASN A 1052 36.73 130.49 -51.82
N ASP A 1053 37.23 130.08 -52.98
CA ASP A 1053 38.58 130.39 -53.47
C ASP A 1053 38.57 131.69 -54.32
N PRO A 1054 39.69 132.43 -54.52
CA PRO A 1054 39.64 133.70 -55.21
C PRO A 1054 39.50 133.57 -56.74
N PRO A 1055 38.62 134.34 -57.38
CA PRO A 1055 38.40 134.27 -58.82
C PRO A 1055 39.61 134.78 -59.60
N THR A 1056 39.74 134.34 -60.85
CA THR A 1056 40.90 134.65 -61.69
C THR A 1056 40.60 135.76 -62.69
N LEU A 1057 41.62 136.58 -62.99
CA LEU A 1057 41.63 137.58 -64.06
C LEU A 1057 43.07 137.84 -64.51
N ASP A 1058 43.33 137.72 -65.82
CA ASP A 1058 44.64 138.00 -66.42
C ASP A 1058 45.03 139.48 -66.28
N ALA A 1059 46.34 139.75 -66.31
CA ALA A 1059 46.85 141.12 -66.33
C ALA A 1059 46.45 141.83 -67.63
N ILE A 1060 45.67 142.92 -67.51
CA ILE A 1060 45.20 143.70 -68.65
C ILE A 1060 46.28 144.72 -69.06
N PRO A 1061 46.77 144.71 -70.31
CA PRO A 1061 47.77 145.67 -70.77
C PRO A 1061 47.16 147.06 -71.04
N ASN A 1062 47.95 148.11 -70.84
CA ASN A 1062 47.59 149.48 -71.25
C ASN A 1062 47.40 149.54 -72.77
N PRO A 1063 46.24 149.98 -73.29
CA PRO A 1063 46.03 150.15 -74.73
C PRO A 1063 46.77 151.40 -75.27
N ALA A 1064 46.78 151.55 -76.59
CA ALA A 1064 47.46 152.65 -77.26
C ALA A 1064 46.79 154.02 -76.99
N LEU A 1065 47.55 155.10 -77.18
CA LEU A 1065 47.04 156.48 -77.16
C LEU A 1065 45.91 156.66 -78.20
N ILE A 1066 44.78 157.24 -77.77
CA ILE A 1066 43.63 157.54 -78.64
C ILE A 1066 43.36 159.05 -78.73
N SER A 1067 42.64 159.47 -79.77
CA SER A 1067 42.27 160.87 -79.99
C SER A 1067 41.16 161.33 -79.04
N VAL A 1068 41.07 162.65 -78.79
CA VAL A 1068 40.03 163.29 -77.94
C VAL A 1068 38.59 163.00 -78.35
N ASP A 1069 38.36 162.74 -79.63
CA ASP A 1069 37.05 162.33 -80.18
C ASP A 1069 37.14 160.95 -80.87
N ALA A 1070 37.93 160.02 -80.29
CA ALA A 1070 37.99 158.65 -80.78
C ALA A 1070 36.63 157.94 -80.62
N GLY A 1071 36.31 157.05 -81.57
CA GLY A 1071 35.13 156.19 -81.47
C GLY A 1071 35.23 155.12 -80.38
N LEU A 1072 34.25 154.22 -80.34
CA LEU A 1072 34.20 153.12 -79.38
C LEU A 1072 35.49 152.29 -79.40
N GLN A 1073 36.16 152.21 -78.25
CA GLN A 1073 37.29 151.33 -78.00
C GLN A 1073 36.80 149.98 -77.46
N THR A 1074 37.63 148.95 -77.61
CA THR A 1074 37.35 147.60 -77.08
C THR A 1074 38.65 147.03 -76.51
N VAL A 1075 38.58 146.53 -75.29
CA VAL A 1075 39.68 145.79 -74.64
C VAL A 1075 39.16 144.40 -74.32
N ASN A 1076 39.93 143.38 -74.71
CA ASN A 1076 39.60 141.99 -74.44
C ASN A 1076 40.09 141.61 -73.04
N LEU A 1077 39.29 140.81 -72.34
CA LEU A 1077 39.59 140.24 -71.03
C LEU A 1077 39.82 138.73 -71.17
N GLY A 1078 40.79 138.20 -70.42
CA GLY A 1078 41.16 136.79 -70.41
C GLY A 1078 41.40 136.27 -68.99
N GLY A 1079 41.57 134.96 -68.87
CA GLY A 1079 41.83 134.30 -67.59
C GLY A 1079 40.69 134.45 -66.58
N ILE A 1080 39.46 134.73 -67.04
CA ILE A 1080 38.29 134.85 -66.17
C ILE A 1080 37.87 133.45 -65.71
N GLY A 1081 37.81 133.22 -64.41
CA GLY A 1081 37.51 131.90 -63.83
C GLY A 1081 37.07 132.03 -62.37
N PRO A 1082 36.39 131.01 -61.81
CA PRO A 1082 35.74 131.11 -60.50
C PRO A 1082 36.71 130.99 -59.33
N GLY A 1083 37.71 130.11 -59.43
CA GLY A 1083 38.62 129.74 -58.34
C GLY A 1083 39.17 128.33 -58.56
N GLY A 1084 39.96 127.83 -57.61
CA GLY A 1084 40.56 126.50 -57.63
C GLY A 1084 39.55 125.38 -57.35
N GLY A 1085 39.00 124.77 -58.40
CA GLY A 1085 38.06 123.64 -58.32
C GLY A 1085 36.58 124.02 -58.51
N GLU A 1086 36.27 125.32 -58.45
CA GLU A 1086 34.92 125.84 -58.20
C GLU A 1086 34.04 126.01 -59.45
N THR A 1087 34.01 124.96 -60.28
CA THR A 1087 33.44 124.96 -61.64
C THR A 1087 31.94 125.32 -61.77
N THR A 1088 31.21 125.49 -60.66
CA THR A 1088 29.76 125.74 -60.63
C THR A 1088 29.36 127.19 -60.35
N GLN A 1089 30.31 128.06 -59.94
CA GLN A 1089 29.99 129.42 -59.52
C GLN A 1089 29.67 130.37 -60.68
N THR A 1090 28.90 131.42 -60.39
CA THR A 1090 28.53 132.45 -61.39
C THR A 1090 29.35 133.71 -61.25
N LEU A 1091 30.03 134.09 -62.33
CA LEU A 1091 30.95 135.23 -62.37
C LEU A 1091 30.27 136.50 -62.90
N MET A 1092 30.44 137.60 -62.19
CA MET A 1092 30.09 138.95 -62.58
C MET A 1092 31.37 139.75 -62.85
N VAL A 1093 31.47 140.36 -64.03
CA VAL A 1093 32.61 141.21 -64.41
C VAL A 1093 32.15 142.65 -64.53
N THR A 1094 32.81 143.55 -63.81
CA THR A 1094 32.50 145.00 -63.80
C THR A 1094 33.73 145.83 -64.15
N ALA A 1095 33.52 147.05 -64.65
CA ALA A 1095 34.60 147.98 -64.97
C ALA A 1095 34.24 149.40 -64.54
N VAL A 1096 35.18 150.09 -63.89
CA VAL A 1096 35.02 151.44 -63.33
C VAL A 1096 36.20 152.30 -63.75
N SER A 1097 35.95 153.57 -64.10
CA SER A 1097 37.01 154.55 -64.33
C SER A 1097 37.24 155.42 -63.11
N ASP A 1098 38.52 155.73 -62.82
CA ASP A 1098 38.90 156.78 -61.86
C ASP A 1098 38.54 158.21 -62.33
N ASN A 1099 38.32 158.38 -63.65
CA ASN A 1099 38.04 159.66 -64.30
C ASN A 1099 36.82 159.54 -65.24
N PRO A 1100 35.58 159.39 -64.70
CA PRO A 1100 34.35 159.29 -65.50
C PRO A 1100 34.09 160.48 -66.44
N SER A 1101 34.68 161.63 -66.13
CA SER A 1101 34.69 162.84 -66.97
C SER A 1101 35.53 162.73 -68.23
N LEU A 1102 36.53 161.84 -68.26
CA LEU A 1102 37.33 161.56 -69.47
C LEU A 1102 36.85 160.29 -70.16
N ILE A 1103 36.60 159.22 -69.41
CA ILE A 1103 36.08 157.94 -69.90
C ILE A 1103 35.02 157.46 -68.91
N ALA A 1104 33.75 157.42 -69.32
CA ALA A 1104 32.69 156.87 -68.47
C ALA A 1104 32.93 155.37 -68.20
N ASN A 1105 32.43 154.86 -67.06
CA ASN A 1105 32.58 153.46 -66.65
C ASN A 1105 32.32 152.50 -67.83
N PRO A 1106 33.31 151.68 -68.26
CA PRO A 1106 33.18 150.89 -69.47
C PRO A 1106 32.03 149.88 -69.43
N ALA A 1107 31.31 149.77 -70.54
CA ALA A 1107 30.30 148.75 -70.72
C ALA A 1107 30.97 147.39 -70.93
N VAL A 1108 30.83 146.49 -69.94
CA VAL A 1108 31.34 145.12 -69.99
C VAL A 1108 30.34 144.22 -70.70
N SER A 1109 30.83 143.45 -71.67
CA SER A 1109 30.13 142.36 -72.33
C SER A 1109 30.77 141.04 -71.90
N TYR A 1110 30.14 140.39 -70.93
CA TYR A 1110 30.56 139.12 -70.35
C TYR A 1110 29.37 138.18 -70.15
N THR A 1111 29.61 136.87 -70.08
CA THR A 1111 28.59 135.88 -69.71
C THR A 1111 29.29 134.71 -69.00
N SER A 1112 28.90 134.43 -67.76
CA SER A 1112 29.44 133.31 -66.99
C SER A 1112 29.07 131.97 -67.61
N PRO A 1113 29.93 130.93 -67.56
CA PRO A 1113 31.31 130.90 -67.04
C PRO A 1113 32.34 131.04 -68.19
N GLY A 1114 32.23 132.07 -69.02
CA GLY A 1114 33.19 132.31 -70.10
C GLY A 1114 34.60 132.60 -69.58
N ALA A 1115 35.62 132.02 -70.20
CA ALA A 1115 37.02 132.30 -69.86
C ALA A 1115 37.52 133.67 -70.35
N THR A 1116 36.72 134.36 -71.16
CA THR A 1116 37.02 135.66 -71.78
C THR A 1116 35.80 136.57 -71.77
N GLY A 1117 36.04 137.86 -71.93
CA GLY A 1117 35.01 138.89 -72.08
C GLY A 1117 35.55 140.10 -72.84
N THR A 1118 34.73 141.13 -73.02
CA THR A 1118 35.22 142.43 -73.51
C THR A 1118 34.68 143.56 -72.65
N LEU A 1119 35.42 144.66 -72.58
CA LEU A 1119 34.92 145.94 -72.12
C LEU A 1119 35.02 146.96 -73.25
N THR A 1120 34.07 147.89 -73.28
CA THR A 1120 33.98 148.91 -74.33
C THR A 1120 33.71 150.28 -73.72
N TYR A 1121 34.33 151.31 -74.27
CA TYR A 1121 34.19 152.69 -73.80
C TYR A 1121 34.50 153.67 -74.92
N THR A 1122 34.07 154.91 -74.74
CA THR A 1122 34.38 156.03 -75.65
C THR A 1122 34.86 157.20 -74.80
N PRO A 1123 35.92 157.93 -75.20
CA PRO A 1123 36.25 159.21 -74.58
C PRO A 1123 35.07 160.18 -74.59
N GLN A 1124 34.96 161.02 -73.56
CA GLN A 1124 34.02 162.13 -73.56
C GLN A 1124 34.48 163.20 -74.57
N PRO A 1125 33.58 163.74 -75.42
CA PRO A 1125 33.98 164.64 -76.52
C PRO A 1125 34.83 165.83 -76.08
N GLY A 1126 35.92 166.06 -76.82
CA GLY A 1126 36.89 167.13 -76.56
C GLY A 1126 37.74 166.98 -75.28
N GLN A 1127 37.59 165.90 -74.50
CA GLN A 1127 38.37 165.68 -73.28
C GLN A 1127 39.72 165.01 -73.57
N HIS A 1128 40.72 165.29 -72.74
CA HIS A 1128 42.07 164.74 -72.84
C HIS A 1128 42.69 164.50 -71.46
N GLY A 1129 43.68 163.63 -71.38
CA GLY A 1129 44.36 163.23 -70.14
C GLY A 1129 44.52 161.71 -70.05
N THR A 1130 44.52 161.21 -68.82
CA THR A 1130 44.62 159.78 -68.51
C THR A 1130 43.46 159.36 -67.63
N ALA A 1131 42.98 158.13 -67.83
CA ALA A 1131 42.06 157.43 -66.95
C ALA A 1131 42.62 156.04 -66.64
N ILE A 1132 42.56 155.63 -65.37
CA ILE A 1132 42.74 154.25 -64.95
C ILE A 1132 41.37 153.58 -64.97
N ILE A 1133 41.30 152.44 -65.66
CA ILE A 1133 40.15 151.56 -65.64
C ILE A 1133 40.49 150.38 -64.74
N THR A 1134 39.72 150.19 -63.67
CA THR A 1134 39.76 148.99 -62.83
C THR A 1134 38.65 148.04 -63.26
N VAL A 1135 39.03 146.80 -63.51
CA VAL A 1135 38.14 145.68 -63.85
C VAL A 1135 38.15 144.70 -62.68
N SER A 1136 36.97 144.34 -62.21
CA SER A 1136 36.77 143.41 -61.09
C SER A 1136 35.97 142.20 -61.57
N VAL A 1137 36.45 140.99 -61.24
CA VAL A 1137 35.65 139.76 -61.32
C VAL A 1137 35.23 139.42 -59.91
N THR A 1138 33.93 139.21 -59.74
CA THR A 1138 33.30 138.77 -58.49
C THR A 1138 32.54 137.49 -58.79
N ASP A 1139 32.74 136.44 -58.01
CA ASP A 1139 32.04 135.15 -58.13
C ASP A 1139 30.74 135.13 -57.32
N SER A 1140 30.33 133.96 -56.84
CA SER A 1140 29.11 133.77 -56.06
C SER A 1140 29.24 132.77 -54.92
N GLY A 1141 30.46 132.43 -54.47
CA GLY A 1141 30.68 131.42 -53.44
C GLY A 1141 30.45 131.93 -52.01
N GLY A 1142 30.83 133.19 -51.76
CA GLY A 1142 30.53 133.91 -50.51
C GLY A 1142 31.67 133.90 -49.50
N THR A 1143 31.99 135.06 -48.90
CA THR A 1143 33.14 135.25 -47.97
C THR A 1143 32.98 134.57 -46.60
N SER A 1144 32.13 133.55 -46.50
CA SER A 1144 32.00 132.68 -45.33
C SER A 1144 33.27 131.83 -45.14
N SER A 1145 33.53 131.42 -43.90
CA SER A 1145 34.64 130.53 -43.52
C SER A 1145 36.06 131.00 -43.87
N GLY A 1146 36.22 132.22 -44.40
CA GLY A 1146 37.51 132.79 -44.84
C GLY A 1146 37.65 133.04 -46.34
N GLY A 1147 36.64 132.67 -47.15
CA GLY A 1147 36.70 132.74 -48.61
C GLY A 1147 36.72 134.15 -49.21
N ILE A 1148 37.08 134.26 -50.50
CA ILE A 1148 37.52 135.52 -51.15
C ILE A 1148 36.81 135.80 -52.48
N ASP A 1149 35.61 136.37 -52.45
CA ASP A 1149 34.70 136.48 -53.61
C ASP A 1149 35.13 137.43 -54.76
N THR A 1150 36.36 137.98 -54.80
CA THR A 1150 36.71 139.03 -55.78
C THR A 1150 38.21 139.19 -56.06
N VAL A 1151 38.54 139.32 -57.35
CA VAL A 1151 39.84 139.79 -57.86
C VAL A 1151 39.67 141.09 -58.64
N SER A 1152 40.74 141.89 -58.75
CA SER A 1152 40.74 143.09 -59.58
C SER A 1152 42.08 143.33 -60.29
N ARG A 1153 42.00 143.90 -61.50
CA ARG A 1153 43.13 144.33 -62.34
C ARG A 1153 42.84 145.71 -62.90
N SER A 1154 43.86 146.52 -63.12
CA SER A 1154 43.69 147.87 -63.67
C SER A 1154 44.64 148.13 -64.81
N PHE A 1155 44.18 148.89 -65.80
CA PHE A 1155 45.00 149.40 -66.91
C PHE A 1155 44.81 150.91 -67.07
N SER A 1156 45.77 151.57 -67.70
CA SER A 1156 45.75 152.99 -67.98
C SER A 1156 45.44 153.27 -69.44
N GLN A 1157 44.43 154.10 -69.70
CA GLN A 1157 44.12 154.63 -71.02
C GLN A 1157 44.48 156.12 -71.10
N VAL A 1158 45.20 156.51 -72.15
CA VAL A 1158 45.56 157.91 -72.43
C VAL A 1158 44.76 158.41 -73.62
N VAL A 1159 44.23 159.63 -73.51
CA VAL A 1159 43.46 160.34 -74.54
C VAL A 1159 44.17 161.67 -74.82
N GLY A 1160 44.54 161.93 -76.07
CA GLY A 1160 45.36 163.09 -76.44
C GLY A 1160 44.99 163.72 -77.78
N VAL A 1161 45.50 164.93 -78.00
CA VAL A 1161 45.29 165.69 -79.24
C VAL A 1161 46.31 165.20 -80.30
N LEU A 1162 45.80 164.71 -81.43
CA LEU A 1162 46.63 164.28 -82.57
C LEU A 1162 46.66 165.39 -83.64
N ASP A 1163 47.68 166.24 -83.58
CA ASP A 1163 47.87 167.34 -84.55
C ASP A 1163 48.10 166.82 -85.98
N ARG A 1164 47.28 167.30 -86.92
CA ARG A 1164 47.47 167.09 -88.37
C ARG A 1164 47.95 168.37 -89.03
N ILE A 1165 49.27 168.57 -89.03
CA ILE A 1165 49.93 169.61 -89.84
C ILE A 1165 50.16 169.05 -91.26
N PHE A 1166 49.82 169.84 -92.28
CA PHE A 1166 49.88 169.45 -93.68
C PHE A 1166 51.31 169.35 -94.22
N ALA A 1167 51.51 168.45 -95.19
CA ALA A 1167 52.77 168.33 -95.91
C ALA A 1167 52.99 169.53 -96.86
N ASN A 1168 54.21 170.09 -96.82
CA ASN A 1168 55.05 170.19 -98.03
C ASN A 1168 56.51 170.64 -97.72
N GLY A 1169 57.39 169.64 -97.56
CA GLY A 1169 58.76 169.66 -98.07
C GLY A 1169 59.78 170.67 -97.53
N PHE A 1170 60.64 170.21 -96.63
CA PHE A 1170 62.10 170.23 -96.87
C PHE A 1170 62.74 168.96 -96.26
N GLN A 1171 64.01 168.66 -96.58
CA GLN A 1171 64.58 167.31 -96.47
C GLN A 1171 65.63 167.10 -95.35
N GLN A 1172 65.61 165.87 -94.81
CA GLN A 1172 66.73 165.10 -94.23
C GLN A 1172 67.41 165.58 -92.93
N PRO A 1173 68.10 164.67 -92.19
CA PRO A 1173 68.05 163.19 -92.29
C PRO A 1173 67.22 162.53 -91.18
#